data_AF-A0A8T3YJD8-F1
#
_entry.id   AF-A0A8T3YJD8-F1
#
_cell.length_a   1.000
_cell.length_b   1.000
_cell.length_c   1.000
_cell.angle_alpha   90.00
_cell.angle_beta   90.00
_cell.angle_gamma   90.00
#
_symmetry.space_group_name_H-M   'P 1'
#
loop_
_entity.id
_entity.type
_entity.pdbx_description
1 polymer ?
#
loop_
_entity_poly.entity_id
_entity_poly.type
_entity_poly.pdbx_seq_one_letter_code
_entity_poly.pdbx_strand_id
1 'polypeptide(L)'
;MSLPQKIEDEISAYVRQQALSPEKEALLRERVQAIFHRMQYSPEEPVGVVTAQSLSEPATQMSLDHQEKIIVKHKGAIQIAPIGEFTDRMMEAFGASREEGWDICDLSSMEVYVPSLQANEKIAWSKVLACSRHAAPERLVRVRTLSGREITATDSHSFLARRDNRVVAVSGKDLRAGDRTPAIRLLPEHCLESIDVRAYADPKRAKKPLQTLQLDRRTGWLFGAYLAKGNATKHFTSNVDPVFQGHLGFAAAHGPSADEYDNTRGFALSHDLRINSTMLSTLLERACGTGSGNKKVPAFAFSGAEDFVAALLQAYFEGDGNVSVERGVIRASSNSRDLRDGIALLLARFSIFALKGRGKQFTLTIPGKYARVFREKIGFVTQKNAGKLDALCSLPPAKQDFVDCVGGFGDLFLATARKLGYPTRRMQSFTKRQKIGREAVLKYLVVFSALAQEKGVDLFRELALMKQMHASDVVWDEIVEVSPVRPTHPQVYDLTVEGTESFTTFAGIVTHNTMRTYHFAASAGIQVTLGLPRMLEIFDARKDPKTPTMKVFILPSHQNLDEIKRIAENIKDVRAKDITNSVMIDLTEATIRCKLDLEKMKSLEIDPQKMAKLLKIRNTTVEIQGDSLVVQPKKKDISQLHRLKYTLLESHVKGIKGISQVVVSKEEGEWVINTLGSNLKKVFAIEGVDYARTTTNNIFEVYDVLGIEAAREMLVRQAAFTMDEQGLVVDIRYILLLADTMCADGGIKAIGRYGISGQKASPFVRASFEETKKHFTAAAIKGERDPLAGTVENIMVNQVAPIGTGAYQLVGRLPEKGIPVKDAKE
;
A
#
# COMPACT_ATOMS: atom_id res chain seq x y z
N MET A 1 -37.97 8.25 29.54
CA MET A 1 -37.31 6.92 29.49
C MET A 1 -36.92 6.54 30.92
N SER A 2 -37.11 5.29 31.31
CA SER A 2 -36.59 4.77 32.59
C SER A 2 -35.07 4.64 32.53
N LEU A 3 -34.40 4.65 33.69
CA LEU A 3 -32.97 4.37 33.79
C LEU A 3 -32.69 2.93 33.30
N PRO A 4 -31.53 2.68 32.66
CA PRO A 4 -31.08 1.32 32.34
C PRO A 4 -31.03 0.43 33.58
N GLN A 5 -31.43 -0.84 33.44
CA GLN A 5 -31.53 -1.80 34.55
C GLN A 5 -30.25 -1.88 35.39
N LYS A 6 -29.08 -1.82 34.73
CA LYS A 6 -27.79 -1.85 35.42
C LYS A 6 -27.58 -0.67 36.38
N ILE A 7 -28.00 0.53 35.97
CA ILE A 7 -27.90 1.75 36.80
C ILE A 7 -28.89 1.65 37.97
N GLU A 8 -30.09 1.13 37.70
CA GLU A 8 -31.09 0.83 38.74
C GLU A 8 -30.57 -0.15 39.80
N ASP A 9 -29.86 -1.20 39.37
CA ASP A 9 -29.25 -2.18 40.25
C ASP A 9 -28.11 -1.55 41.09
N GLU A 10 -27.29 -0.69 40.49
CA GLU A 10 -26.21 0.04 41.17
C GLU A 10 -26.74 1.04 42.21
N ILE A 11 -27.79 1.81 41.88
CA ILE A 11 -28.47 2.69 42.85
C ILE A 11 -28.99 1.88 44.03
N SER A 12 -29.66 0.76 43.74
CA SER A 12 -30.25 -0.10 44.77
C SER A 12 -29.20 -0.75 45.66
N ALA A 13 -28.04 -1.13 45.11
CA ALA A 13 -26.91 -1.63 45.88
C ALA A 13 -26.31 -0.54 46.81
N TYR A 14 -26.16 0.68 46.30
CA TYR A 14 -25.63 1.80 47.06
C TYR A 14 -26.55 2.22 48.21
N VAL A 15 -27.87 2.27 47.97
CA VAL A 15 -28.88 2.57 48.99
C VAL A 15 -28.82 1.57 50.14
N ARG A 16 -28.69 0.27 49.83
CA ARG A 16 -28.52 -0.78 50.86
C ARG A 16 -27.22 -0.61 51.63
N GLN A 17 -26.12 -0.31 50.94
CA GLN A 17 -24.80 -0.20 51.56
C GLN A 17 -24.71 1.00 52.53
N GLN A 18 -25.35 2.12 52.20
CA GLN A 18 -25.29 3.35 52.98
C GLN A 18 -26.49 3.56 53.92
N ALA A 19 -27.42 2.60 53.98
CA ALA A 19 -28.65 2.67 54.78
C ALA A 19 -29.39 4.01 54.63
N LEU A 20 -29.60 4.44 53.37
CA LEU A 20 -30.25 5.72 53.08
C LEU A 20 -31.74 5.69 53.47
N SER A 21 -32.27 6.82 53.95
CA SER A 21 -33.71 6.95 54.20
C SER A 21 -34.50 6.97 52.88
N PRO A 22 -35.79 6.59 52.88
CA PRO A 22 -36.61 6.57 51.67
C PRO A 22 -36.66 7.93 50.94
N GLU A 23 -36.66 9.03 51.69
CA GLU A 23 -36.60 10.38 51.12
C GLU A 23 -35.27 10.67 50.40
N LYS A 24 -34.15 10.23 50.97
CA LYS A 24 -32.82 10.39 50.37
C LYS A 24 -32.63 9.48 49.16
N GLU A 25 -33.21 8.27 49.19
CA GLU A 25 -33.24 7.38 48.03
C GLU A 25 -34.01 8.01 46.86
N ALA A 26 -35.20 8.56 47.11
CA ALA A 26 -35.99 9.24 46.10
C ALA A 26 -35.22 10.42 45.48
N LEU A 27 -34.58 11.25 46.32
CA LEU A 27 -33.77 12.37 45.87
C LEU A 27 -32.54 11.91 45.07
N LEU A 28 -31.89 10.80 45.47
CA LEU A 28 -30.76 10.23 44.76
C LEU A 28 -31.20 9.74 43.37
N ARG A 29 -32.31 9.01 43.28
CA ARG A 29 -32.87 8.51 42.02
C ARG A 29 -33.21 9.67 41.08
N GLU A 30 -33.87 10.70 41.59
CA GLU A 30 -34.19 11.91 40.82
C GLU A 30 -32.91 12.58 40.29
N ARG A 31 -31.88 12.74 41.13
CA ARG A 31 -30.60 13.32 40.73
C ARG A 31 -29.86 12.48 39.70
N VAL A 32 -29.80 11.17 39.89
CA VAL A 32 -29.14 10.26 38.94
C VAL A 32 -29.89 10.25 37.62
N GLN A 33 -31.22 10.29 37.65
CA GLN A 33 -32.04 10.41 36.45
C GLN A 33 -31.79 11.74 35.74
N ALA A 34 -31.75 12.85 36.46
CA ALA A 34 -31.43 14.17 35.90
C ALA A 34 -30.00 14.22 35.31
N ILE A 35 -29.01 13.64 36.00
CA ILE A 35 -27.63 13.53 35.48
C ILE A 35 -27.60 12.63 34.25
N PHE A 36 -28.26 11.48 34.27
CA PHE A 36 -28.33 10.57 33.14
C PHE A 36 -28.92 11.26 31.92
N HIS A 37 -30.02 12.01 32.08
CA HIS A 37 -30.64 12.76 30.98
C HIS A 37 -29.78 13.94 30.52
N ARG A 38 -29.05 14.60 31.42
CA ARG A 38 -28.08 15.65 31.06
C ARG A 38 -26.85 15.09 30.33
N MET A 39 -26.48 13.85 30.63
CA MET A 39 -25.35 13.13 30.04
C MET A 39 -25.78 12.30 28.81
N GLN A 40 -27.04 12.39 28.39
CA GLN A 40 -27.48 11.83 27.11
C GLN A 40 -26.95 12.71 25.99
N TYR A 41 -25.93 12.21 25.31
CA TYR A 41 -25.42 12.84 24.10
C TYR A 41 -26.22 12.33 22.90
N SER A 42 -26.55 13.24 21.97
CA SER A 42 -27.12 12.81 20.70
C SER A 42 -26.04 12.04 19.93
N PRO A 43 -26.35 10.90 19.29
CA PRO A 43 -25.41 10.14 18.44
C PRO A 43 -24.70 11.01 17.39
N GLU A 44 -25.29 12.16 17.07
CA GLU A 44 -24.82 13.16 16.10
C GLU A 44 -23.72 14.11 16.62
N GLU A 45 -23.28 13.96 17.87
CA GLU A 45 -22.23 14.81 18.45
C GLU A 45 -20.82 14.59 17.85
N PRO A 46 -19.87 15.53 18.03
CA PRO A 46 -18.60 15.56 17.31
C PRO A 46 -17.75 14.30 17.44
N VAL A 47 -17.94 13.44 18.44
CA VAL A 47 -17.15 12.22 18.60
C VAL A 47 -17.38 11.24 17.46
N GLY A 48 -18.63 11.05 17.01
CA GLY A 48 -18.94 10.21 15.85
C GLY A 48 -18.41 10.82 14.56
N VAL A 49 -18.69 12.10 14.32
CA VAL A 49 -18.30 12.81 13.09
C VAL A 49 -16.78 12.98 12.98
N VAL A 50 -16.06 13.33 14.05
CA VAL A 50 -14.60 13.44 14.05
C VAL A 50 -13.95 12.07 13.89
N THR A 51 -14.55 11.00 14.43
CA THR A 51 -14.09 9.62 14.19
C THR A 51 -14.29 9.24 12.72
N ALA A 52 -15.47 9.48 12.14
CA ALA A 52 -15.71 9.28 10.71
C ALA A 52 -14.79 10.12 9.85
N GLN A 53 -14.61 11.40 10.20
CA GLN A 53 -13.76 12.32 9.47
C GLN A 53 -12.28 11.95 9.61
N SER A 54 -11.84 11.37 10.74
CA SER A 54 -10.49 10.81 10.86
C SER A 54 -10.32 9.52 10.04
N LEU A 55 -11.40 8.79 9.78
CA LEU A 55 -11.42 7.59 8.93
C LEU A 55 -11.64 7.92 7.43
N SER A 56 -12.28 9.05 7.12
CA SER A 56 -12.58 9.54 5.77
C SER A 56 -11.69 10.68 5.32
N GLU A 57 -10.87 11.25 6.22
CA GLU A 57 -9.85 12.21 5.88
C GLU A 57 -8.91 11.53 4.89
N PRO A 58 -8.49 12.23 3.83
CA PRO A 58 -7.69 11.60 2.82
C PRO A 58 -6.35 11.16 3.44
N ALA A 59 -6.19 9.87 3.71
CA ALA A 59 -4.90 9.20 3.71
C ALA A 59 -4.33 9.13 2.27
N THR A 60 -4.52 10.20 1.49
CA THR A 60 -4.16 10.26 0.08
C THR A 60 -2.88 11.04 -0.16
N GLN A 61 -2.38 11.87 0.75
CA GLN A 61 -1.08 12.52 0.50
C GLN A 61 0.06 11.59 0.89
N MET A 62 0.24 10.51 0.14
CA MET A 62 1.31 9.54 0.38
C MET A 62 2.32 9.55 -0.76
N SER A 63 3.04 10.65 -0.87
CA SER A 63 3.96 10.87 -1.98
C SER A 63 5.39 11.17 -1.51
N LEU A 64 6.33 10.84 -2.38
CA LEU A 64 7.76 11.10 -2.24
C LEU A 64 8.14 12.44 -2.90
N ASP A 65 9.24 13.02 -2.42
CA ASP A 65 9.86 14.18 -3.05
C ASP A 65 10.35 13.85 -4.47
N HIS A 66 10.31 14.81 -5.39
CA HIS A 66 10.70 14.64 -6.80
C HIS A 66 12.07 13.95 -6.98
N GLN A 67 13.04 14.28 -6.13
CA GLN A 67 14.43 13.81 -6.24
C GLN A 67 14.64 12.40 -5.68
N GLU A 68 13.66 11.81 -4.98
CA GLU A 68 13.78 10.46 -4.46
C GLU A 68 13.90 9.45 -5.61
N LYS A 69 14.91 8.59 -5.54
CA LYS A 69 15.19 7.62 -6.60
C LYS A 69 14.47 6.32 -6.31
N ILE A 70 13.88 5.73 -7.33
CA ILE A 70 13.17 4.44 -7.27
C ILE A 70 13.88 3.39 -8.11
N ILE A 71 13.69 2.13 -7.74
CA ILE A 71 14.20 0.97 -8.48
C ILE A 71 13.06 0.47 -9.39
N VAL A 72 13.24 0.59 -10.70
CA VAL A 72 12.23 0.21 -11.69
C VAL A 72 12.81 -0.85 -12.61
N LYS A 73 12.04 -1.87 -12.95
CA LYS A 73 12.37 -2.87 -13.96
C LYS A 73 11.45 -2.70 -15.15
N HIS A 74 12.04 -2.53 -16.33
CA HIS A 74 11.31 -2.42 -17.59
C HIS A 74 12.02 -3.26 -18.66
N LYS A 75 11.27 -4.10 -19.40
CA LYS A 75 11.78 -5.00 -20.45
C LYS A 75 12.99 -5.84 -19.99
N GLY A 76 12.93 -6.35 -18.75
CA GLY A 76 13.99 -7.18 -18.17
C GLY A 76 15.22 -6.45 -17.63
N ALA A 77 15.33 -5.12 -17.80
CA ALA A 77 16.44 -4.32 -17.28
C ALA A 77 16.02 -3.47 -16.09
N ILE A 78 16.86 -3.44 -15.05
CA ILE A 78 16.70 -2.58 -13.87
C ILE A 78 17.26 -1.19 -14.21
N GLN A 79 16.49 -0.17 -13.85
CA GLN A 79 16.79 1.24 -14.02
C GLN A 79 16.60 1.94 -12.68
N ILE A 80 17.47 2.92 -12.42
CA ILE A 80 17.35 3.82 -11.27
C ILE A 80 17.07 5.20 -11.82
N ALA A 81 15.94 5.78 -11.41
CA ALA A 81 15.51 7.10 -11.85
C ALA A 81 14.87 7.87 -10.67
N PRO A 82 14.98 9.21 -10.64
CA PRO A 82 14.13 10.03 -9.78
C PRO A 82 12.65 9.74 -10.09
N ILE A 83 11.83 9.62 -9.05
CA ILE A 83 10.40 9.32 -9.18
C ILE A 83 9.67 10.43 -9.96
N GLY A 84 10.07 11.70 -9.78
CA GLY A 84 9.51 12.81 -10.54
C GLY A 84 9.75 12.68 -12.04
N GLU A 85 11.00 12.55 -12.45
CA GLU A 85 11.38 12.36 -13.87
C GLU A 85 10.74 11.12 -14.49
N PHE A 86 10.60 10.04 -13.73
CA PHE A 86 9.93 8.83 -14.19
C PHE A 86 8.45 9.08 -14.45
N THR A 87 7.74 9.63 -13.46
CA THR A 87 6.29 9.88 -13.54
C THR A 87 5.97 10.91 -14.62
N ASP A 88 6.71 12.01 -14.69
CA ASP A 88 6.48 13.06 -15.69
C ASP A 88 6.66 12.52 -17.11
N ARG A 89 7.69 11.70 -17.35
CA ARG A 89 7.90 11.04 -18.65
C ARG A 89 6.76 10.08 -19.01
N MET A 90 6.23 9.35 -18.04
CA MET A 90 5.10 8.46 -18.27
C MET A 90 3.81 9.24 -18.58
N MET A 91 3.57 10.34 -17.88
CA MET A 91 2.43 11.23 -18.14
C MET A 91 2.54 11.90 -19.52
N GLU A 92 3.73 12.31 -19.95
CA GLU A 92 3.96 12.83 -21.30
C GLU A 92 3.71 11.78 -22.39
N ALA A 93 4.08 10.52 -22.14
CA ALA A 93 3.96 9.44 -23.11
C ALA A 93 2.55 8.85 -23.22
N PHE A 94 1.82 8.73 -22.11
CA PHE A 94 0.53 8.02 -22.05
C PHE A 94 -0.66 8.91 -21.71
N GLY A 95 -0.43 10.18 -21.36
CA GLY A 95 -1.45 11.09 -20.88
C GLY A 95 -1.77 10.88 -19.39
N ALA A 96 -2.42 11.87 -18.79
CA ALA A 96 -2.89 11.80 -17.40
C ALA A 96 -4.37 12.21 -17.31
N SER A 97 -5.14 11.49 -16.50
CA SER A 97 -6.45 11.94 -16.05
C SER A 97 -6.29 12.79 -14.79
N ARG A 98 -7.12 13.84 -14.67
CA ARG A 98 -7.10 14.71 -13.50
C ARG A 98 -8.32 14.42 -12.62
N GLU A 99 -8.07 14.02 -11.38
CA GLU A 99 -9.11 13.70 -10.40
C GLU A 99 -8.79 14.43 -9.08
N GLU A 100 -9.68 15.32 -8.62
CA GLU A 100 -9.60 15.94 -7.28
C GLU A 100 -8.22 16.56 -6.90
N GLY A 101 -7.51 17.14 -7.88
CA GLY A 101 -6.19 17.78 -7.65
C GLY A 101 -4.98 16.86 -7.88
N TRP A 102 -5.21 15.63 -8.31
CA TRP A 102 -4.22 14.64 -8.71
C TRP A 102 -4.16 14.50 -10.22
N ASP A 103 -2.94 14.39 -10.76
CA ASP A 103 -2.74 13.88 -12.10
C ASP A 103 -2.35 12.40 -11.98
N ILE A 104 -3.08 11.50 -12.65
CA ILE A 104 -2.88 10.05 -12.60
C ILE A 104 -2.66 9.54 -14.02
N CYS A 105 -1.62 8.73 -14.22
CA CYS A 105 -1.33 8.07 -15.48
C CYS A 105 -1.41 6.55 -15.30
N ASP A 106 -2.27 5.91 -16.11
CA ASP A 106 -2.48 4.47 -16.13
C ASP A 106 -1.32 3.77 -16.86
N LEU A 107 -0.67 2.84 -16.15
CA LEU A 107 0.45 2.03 -16.62
C LEU A 107 0.10 0.54 -16.65
N SER A 108 -1.16 0.16 -16.47
CA SER A 108 -1.62 -1.22 -16.43
C SER A 108 -1.28 -2.02 -17.70
N SER A 109 -1.18 -1.36 -18.86
CA SER A 109 -0.78 -1.97 -20.13
C SER A 109 0.75 -2.18 -20.27
N MET A 110 1.56 -1.57 -19.40
CA MET A 110 3.01 -1.65 -19.47
C MET A 110 3.60 -2.76 -18.60
N GLU A 111 4.72 -3.31 -19.05
CA GLU A 111 5.58 -4.21 -18.25
C GLU A 111 6.60 -3.40 -17.46
N VAL A 112 6.11 -2.71 -16.42
CA VAL A 112 6.93 -1.98 -15.46
C VAL A 112 6.74 -2.61 -14.09
N TYR A 113 7.84 -2.90 -13.40
CA TYR A 113 7.83 -3.57 -12.11
C TYR A 113 8.73 -2.86 -11.10
N VAL A 114 8.40 -2.97 -9.82
CA VAL A 114 9.20 -2.42 -8.70
C VAL A 114 9.38 -3.49 -7.61
N PRO A 115 10.52 -3.50 -6.88
CA PRO A 115 10.70 -4.40 -5.75
C PRO A 115 9.77 -4.01 -4.61
N SER A 116 8.94 -4.95 -4.15
CA SER A 116 7.84 -4.70 -3.23
C SER A 116 7.83 -5.74 -2.12
N LEU A 117 7.44 -5.34 -0.91
CA LEU A 117 7.44 -6.22 0.28
C LEU A 117 6.12 -6.98 0.37
N GLN A 118 6.21 -8.31 0.32
CA GLN A 118 5.08 -9.22 0.48
C GLN A 118 4.76 -9.44 1.97
N ALA A 119 3.55 -9.91 2.28
CA ALA A 119 3.12 -10.19 3.65
C ALA A 119 3.98 -11.23 4.40
N ASN A 120 4.65 -12.12 3.67
CA ASN A 120 5.61 -13.10 4.19
C ASN A 120 7.03 -12.52 4.41
N GLU A 121 7.18 -11.20 4.34
CA GLU A 121 8.45 -10.46 4.47
C GLU A 121 9.49 -10.79 3.37
N LYS A 122 9.03 -11.29 2.22
CA LYS A 122 9.85 -11.50 1.02
C LYS A 122 9.74 -10.31 0.07
N ILE A 123 10.83 -10.04 -0.67
CA ILE A 123 10.81 -9.02 -1.72
C ILE A 123 10.51 -9.71 -3.05
N ALA A 124 9.51 -9.20 -3.77
CA ALA A 124 9.18 -9.67 -5.12
C ALA A 124 9.01 -8.49 -6.08
N TRP A 125 9.14 -8.77 -7.37
CA TRP A 125 8.85 -7.79 -8.41
C TRP A 125 7.34 -7.70 -8.62
N SER A 126 6.74 -6.58 -8.23
CA SER A 126 5.31 -6.31 -8.41
C SER A 126 5.10 -5.29 -9.51
N LYS A 127 4.01 -5.46 -10.27
CA LYS A 127 3.70 -4.62 -11.42
C LYS A 127 3.23 -3.23 -10.98
N VAL A 128 3.70 -2.19 -11.67
CA VAL A 128 3.20 -0.82 -11.50
C VAL A 128 1.93 -0.68 -12.34
N LEU A 129 0.83 -0.32 -11.69
CA LEU A 129 -0.49 -0.15 -12.31
C LEU A 129 -0.71 1.30 -12.73
N ALA A 130 -0.22 2.26 -11.95
CA ALA A 130 -0.34 3.68 -12.25
C ALA A 130 0.78 4.47 -11.59
N CYS A 131 1.01 5.68 -12.07
CA CYS A 131 1.82 6.69 -11.40
C CYS A 131 1.00 7.96 -11.21
N SER A 132 1.25 8.69 -10.13
CA SER A 132 0.48 9.88 -9.78
C SER A 132 1.36 11.00 -9.27
N ARG A 133 0.88 12.24 -9.42
CA ARG A 133 1.49 13.44 -8.83
C ARG A 133 0.43 14.41 -8.34
N HIS A 134 0.78 15.19 -7.32
CA HIS A 134 -0.06 16.26 -6.80
C HIS A 134 0.79 17.42 -6.27
N ALA A 135 0.14 18.54 -5.94
CA ALA A 135 0.83 19.71 -5.38
C ALA A 135 1.52 19.36 -4.04
N ALA A 136 2.79 19.72 -3.93
CA ALA A 136 3.57 19.49 -2.73
C ALA A 136 3.03 20.33 -1.55
N PRO A 137 2.95 19.77 -0.34
CA PRO A 137 2.65 20.54 0.86
C PRO A 137 3.80 21.51 1.22
N GLU A 138 3.57 22.47 2.11
CA GLU A 138 4.60 23.44 2.52
C GLU A 138 5.87 22.80 3.13
N ARG A 139 5.71 21.61 3.71
CA ARG A 139 6.78 20.84 4.34
C ARG A 139 6.65 19.35 4.05
N LEU A 140 7.79 18.67 3.98
CA LEU A 140 7.95 17.23 3.93
C LEU A 140 8.68 16.74 5.18
N VAL A 141 8.66 15.44 5.42
CA VAL A 141 9.41 14.76 6.46
C VAL A 141 10.57 13.99 5.84
N ARG A 142 11.77 14.20 6.38
CA ARG A 142 12.93 13.35 6.15
C ARG A 142 13.09 12.37 7.29
N VAL A 143 13.06 11.08 6.97
CA VAL A 143 13.30 9.98 7.90
C VAL A 143 14.72 9.46 7.68
N ARG A 144 15.49 9.32 8.76
CA ARG A 144 16.80 8.65 8.76
C ARG A 144 16.75 7.43 9.67
N THR A 145 17.29 6.32 9.18
CA THR A 145 17.37 5.06 9.91
C THR A 145 18.75 4.82 10.53
N LEU A 146 18.84 3.88 11.46
CA LEU A 146 20.06 3.51 12.19
C LEU A 146 21.12 2.94 11.25
N SER A 147 20.73 2.26 10.18
CA SER A 147 21.68 1.85 9.14
C SER A 147 22.15 2.99 8.22
N GLY A 148 21.69 4.22 8.43
CA GLY A 148 22.06 5.42 7.69
C GLY A 148 21.38 5.57 6.33
N ARG A 149 20.23 4.91 6.15
CA ARG A 149 19.35 5.15 5.00
C ARG A 149 18.48 6.36 5.28
N GLU A 150 18.09 7.06 4.23
CA GLU A 150 17.30 8.29 4.31
C GLU A 150 16.22 8.27 3.23
N ILE A 151 15.07 8.84 3.55
CA ILE A 151 13.96 9.04 2.61
C ILE A 151 13.21 10.32 2.96
N THR A 152 12.75 11.04 1.95
CA THR A 152 11.96 12.26 2.07
C THR A 152 10.56 12.03 1.50
N ALA A 153 9.54 12.19 2.34
CA ALA A 153 8.15 11.96 1.98
C ALA A 153 7.21 12.99 2.62
N THR A 154 5.99 13.06 2.13
CA THR A 154 4.91 13.87 2.72
C THR A 154 4.58 13.43 4.16
N ASP A 155 4.11 14.36 5.02
CA ASP A 155 3.76 14.07 6.42
C ASP A 155 2.76 12.89 6.52
N SER A 156 1.83 12.78 5.58
CA SER A 156 0.80 11.73 5.56
C SER A 156 1.23 10.44 4.87
N HIS A 157 2.47 10.33 4.37
CA HIS A 157 2.96 9.13 3.69
C HIS A 157 3.05 7.94 4.66
N SER A 158 2.44 6.82 4.29
CA SER A 158 2.50 5.62 5.10
C SER A 158 3.80 4.86 4.88
N PHE A 159 4.44 4.52 5.98
CA PHE A 159 5.57 3.63 6.04
C PHE A 159 5.11 2.24 6.48
N LEU A 160 5.89 1.23 6.18
CA LEU A 160 5.61 -0.12 6.64
C LEU A 160 6.24 -0.34 8.02
N ALA A 161 5.50 -0.95 8.94
CA ALA A 161 5.99 -1.39 10.23
C ALA A 161 5.57 -2.84 10.49
N ARG A 162 6.24 -3.48 11.46
CA ARG A 162 5.85 -4.80 11.94
C ARG A 162 5.10 -4.67 13.26
N ARG A 163 3.85 -5.12 13.33
CA ARG A 163 3.02 -5.15 14.55
C ARG A 163 2.30 -6.50 14.66
N ASP A 164 2.30 -7.10 15.85
CA ASP A 164 1.64 -8.38 16.16
C ASP A 164 1.81 -9.50 15.12
N ASN A 165 3.06 -9.69 14.71
CA ASN A 165 3.51 -10.65 13.73
C ASN A 165 3.07 -10.40 12.28
N ARG A 166 2.55 -9.20 11.96
CA ARG A 166 2.11 -8.78 10.63
C ARG A 166 2.84 -7.52 10.16
N VAL A 167 2.90 -7.35 8.84
CA VAL A 167 3.33 -6.10 8.20
C VAL A 167 2.10 -5.20 8.09
N VAL A 168 2.20 -3.97 8.57
CA VAL A 168 1.10 -2.99 8.59
C VAL A 168 1.59 -1.63 8.12
N ALA A 169 0.71 -0.83 7.52
CA ALA A 169 0.99 0.57 7.20
C ALA A 169 0.89 1.45 8.46
N VAL A 170 1.76 2.45 8.59
CA VAL A 170 1.82 3.43 9.67
C VAL A 170 2.06 4.81 9.06
N SER A 171 1.23 5.79 9.41
CA SER A 171 1.37 7.16 8.89
C SER A 171 2.70 7.80 9.31
N GLY A 172 3.29 8.59 8.41
CA GLY A 172 4.49 9.38 8.68
C GLY A 172 4.35 10.35 9.86
N LYS A 173 3.13 10.84 10.13
CA LYS A 173 2.81 11.68 11.31
C LYS A 173 3.00 10.93 12.62
N ASP A 174 2.78 9.62 12.62
CA ASP A 174 2.89 8.77 13.81
C ASP A 174 4.28 8.19 13.99
N LEU A 175 5.17 8.34 12.99
CA LEU A 175 6.55 7.86 13.09
C LEU A 175 7.33 8.63 14.15
N ARG A 176 7.96 7.86 15.04
CA ARG A 176 8.83 8.38 16.08
C ARG A 176 10.18 7.67 16.02
N ALA A 177 11.20 8.32 16.57
CA ALA A 177 12.48 7.66 16.81
C ALA A 177 12.25 6.40 17.67
N GLY A 178 12.81 5.28 17.24
CA GLY A 178 12.61 3.95 17.83
C GLY A 178 11.64 3.05 17.05
N ASP A 179 10.78 3.60 16.19
CA ASP A 179 9.98 2.80 15.25
C ASP A 179 10.88 2.09 14.23
N ARG A 180 10.37 1.05 13.57
CA ARG A 180 11.15 0.27 12.59
C ARG A 180 10.47 0.23 11.24
N THR A 181 11.21 0.60 10.20
CA THR A 181 10.78 0.54 8.80
C THR A 181 11.59 -0.52 8.05
N PRO A 182 11.01 -1.27 7.09
CA PRO A 182 11.74 -2.28 6.36
C PRO A 182 12.73 -1.65 5.39
N ALA A 183 13.95 -2.16 5.43
CA ALA A 183 15.01 -1.86 4.47
C ALA A 183 15.44 -3.13 3.74
N ILE A 184 15.56 -3.06 2.42
CA ILE A 184 15.91 -4.21 1.57
C ILE A 184 17.24 -4.85 2.00
N ARG A 185 17.21 -6.15 2.26
CA ARG A 185 18.36 -7.02 2.54
C ARG A 185 18.72 -7.87 1.33
N LEU A 186 17.73 -8.28 0.55
CA LEU A 186 17.87 -9.06 -0.66
C LEU A 186 17.18 -8.35 -1.84
N LEU A 187 17.96 -8.03 -2.87
CA LEU A 187 17.42 -7.62 -4.17
C LEU A 187 17.29 -8.86 -5.07
N PRO A 188 16.07 -9.24 -5.52
CA PRO A 188 15.89 -10.42 -6.35
C PRO A 188 16.62 -10.31 -7.69
N GLU A 189 17.21 -11.41 -8.13
CA GLU A 189 18.09 -11.45 -9.30
C GLU A 189 17.37 -11.18 -10.62
N HIS A 190 18.10 -10.53 -11.51
CA HIS A 190 17.83 -10.43 -12.94
C HIS A 190 19.16 -10.60 -13.66
N CYS A 191 19.21 -11.50 -14.64
CA CYS A 191 20.46 -11.92 -15.29
C CYS A 191 20.46 -11.47 -16.76
N LEU A 192 20.84 -10.22 -16.96
CA LEU A 192 21.25 -9.68 -18.24
C LEU A 192 22.66 -10.20 -18.55
N GLU A 193 22.81 -10.88 -19.67
CA GLU A 193 24.10 -11.48 -20.09
C GLU A 193 24.97 -10.49 -20.86
N SER A 194 24.38 -9.51 -21.55
CA SER A 194 25.13 -8.53 -22.35
C SER A 194 24.40 -7.21 -22.50
N ILE A 195 25.14 -6.15 -22.85
CA ILE A 195 24.60 -4.83 -23.20
C ILE A 195 24.99 -4.42 -24.62
N ASP A 196 24.12 -3.63 -25.26
CA ASP A 196 24.45 -2.92 -26.49
C ASP A 196 25.23 -1.64 -26.17
N VAL A 197 26.49 -1.58 -26.62
CA VAL A 197 27.38 -0.45 -26.35
C VAL A 197 26.93 0.81 -27.09
N ARG A 198 26.18 0.67 -28.19
CA ARG A 198 25.67 1.80 -28.99
C ARG A 198 24.67 2.66 -28.24
N ALA A 199 24.01 2.11 -27.21
CA ALA A 199 23.17 2.89 -26.30
C ALA A 199 23.98 3.94 -25.51
N TYR A 200 25.30 3.77 -25.41
CA TYR A 200 26.17 4.60 -24.58
C TYR A 200 27.25 5.33 -25.41
N ALA A 201 27.70 4.80 -26.54
CA ALA A 201 28.77 5.40 -27.34
C ALA A 201 28.45 5.38 -28.85
N ASP A 202 28.82 6.46 -29.56
CA ASP A 202 28.63 6.54 -31.01
C ASP A 202 29.67 5.68 -31.75
N PRO A 203 29.25 4.67 -32.55
CA PRO A 203 30.16 3.77 -33.25
C PRO A 203 31.01 4.46 -34.33
N LYS A 204 30.61 5.65 -34.82
CA LYS A 204 31.34 6.36 -35.89
C LYS A 204 32.74 6.85 -35.48
N ARG A 205 33.07 6.84 -34.19
CA ARG A 205 34.35 7.36 -33.65
C ARG A 205 35.41 6.29 -33.36
N ALA A 206 35.16 5.01 -33.69
CA ALA A 206 36.08 3.90 -33.38
C ALA A 206 36.58 3.16 -34.64
N LYS A 207 37.89 2.84 -34.69
CA LYS A 207 38.50 2.04 -35.78
C LYS A 207 38.01 0.57 -35.81
N LYS A 208 37.56 0.03 -34.67
CA LYS A 208 36.86 -1.26 -34.52
C LYS A 208 35.76 -1.10 -33.45
N PRO A 209 34.47 -1.04 -33.82
CA PRO A 209 33.40 -0.80 -32.85
C PRO A 209 33.05 -2.10 -32.09
N LEU A 210 33.19 -2.08 -30.77
CA LEU A 210 32.59 -3.08 -29.86
C LEU A 210 31.07 -2.87 -29.89
N GLN A 211 30.32 -3.79 -30.49
CA GLN A 211 28.87 -3.62 -30.63
C GLN A 211 28.15 -4.06 -29.36
N THR A 212 28.56 -5.19 -28.80
CA THR A 212 28.01 -5.76 -27.58
C THR A 212 29.12 -5.98 -26.55
N LEU A 213 28.77 -5.81 -25.29
CA LEU A 213 29.66 -6.10 -24.16
C LEU A 213 29.01 -7.17 -23.30
N GLN A 214 29.67 -8.32 -23.18
CA GLN A 214 29.25 -9.40 -22.29
C GLN A 214 29.42 -8.96 -20.83
N LEU A 215 28.45 -9.27 -19.97
CA LEU A 215 28.49 -8.99 -18.54
C LEU A 215 29.04 -10.23 -17.81
N ASP A 216 30.36 -10.36 -17.84
CA ASP A 216 31.13 -11.46 -17.25
C ASP A 216 32.06 -10.96 -16.12
N ARG A 217 32.87 -11.86 -15.55
CA ARG A 217 33.85 -11.46 -14.51
C ARG A 217 34.85 -10.41 -14.99
N ARG A 218 35.30 -10.46 -16.25
CA ARG A 218 36.34 -9.56 -16.78
C ARG A 218 35.83 -8.13 -16.91
N THR A 219 34.64 -7.98 -17.45
CA THR A 219 33.95 -6.70 -17.57
C THR A 219 33.51 -6.18 -16.20
N GLY A 220 33.01 -7.06 -15.31
CA GLY A 220 32.72 -6.71 -13.93
C GLY A 220 33.93 -6.09 -13.24
N TRP A 221 35.08 -6.76 -13.31
CA TRP A 221 36.36 -6.27 -12.78
C TRP A 221 36.73 -4.88 -13.34
N LEU A 222 36.61 -4.69 -14.66
CA LEU A 222 36.87 -3.41 -15.33
C LEU A 222 36.01 -2.27 -14.77
N PHE A 223 34.70 -2.50 -14.64
CA PHE A 223 33.78 -1.50 -14.07
C PHE A 223 34.10 -1.20 -12.62
N GLY A 224 34.38 -2.22 -11.80
CA GLY A 224 34.71 -2.03 -10.38
C GLY A 224 36.01 -1.25 -10.18
N ALA A 225 37.03 -1.57 -10.96
CA ALA A 225 38.31 -0.87 -10.97
C ALA A 225 38.16 0.59 -11.42
N TYR A 226 37.32 0.84 -12.45
CA TYR A 226 36.97 2.20 -12.85
C TYR A 226 36.28 2.98 -11.74
N LEU A 227 35.30 2.37 -11.08
CA LEU A 227 34.52 3.00 -10.00
C LEU A 227 35.40 3.39 -8.81
N ALA A 228 36.35 2.55 -8.42
CA ALA A 228 37.30 2.85 -7.35
C ALA A 228 38.31 3.93 -7.78
N LYS A 229 39.33 3.54 -8.55
CA LYS A 229 40.50 4.39 -8.86
C LYS A 229 40.59 4.88 -10.28
N GLY A 230 39.74 4.40 -11.18
CA GLY A 230 39.85 4.75 -12.60
C GLY A 230 39.42 6.18 -12.94
N ASN A 231 39.93 6.66 -14.07
CA ASN A 231 39.56 7.92 -14.70
C ASN A 231 39.32 7.70 -16.20
N ALA A 232 38.40 8.46 -16.81
CA ALA A 232 38.10 8.40 -18.23
C ALA A 232 38.35 9.77 -18.86
N THR A 233 38.97 9.77 -20.03
CA THR A 233 39.17 10.96 -20.88
C THR A 233 38.48 10.76 -22.22
N LYS A 234 38.56 11.71 -23.15
CA LYS A 234 37.99 11.53 -24.50
C LYS A 234 38.63 10.38 -25.29
N HIS A 235 39.83 9.91 -24.91
CA HIS A 235 40.62 8.99 -25.73
C HIS A 235 40.99 7.69 -25.03
N PHE A 236 41.19 7.73 -23.71
CA PHE A 236 41.64 6.58 -22.94
C PHE A 236 41.04 6.57 -21.54
N THR A 237 41.07 5.38 -20.94
CA THR A 237 40.75 5.17 -19.52
C THR A 237 42.05 4.84 -18.80
N SER A 238 42.24 5.37 -17.59
CA SER A 238 43.45 5.15 -16.83
C SER A 238 43.15 4.66 -15.42
N ASN A 239 44.04 3.83 -14.87
CA ASN A 239 44.03 3.41 -13.47
C ASN A 239 45.47 3.48 -12.92
N VAL A 240 45.61 3.94 -11.68
CA VAL A 240 46.91 4.27 -11.07
C VAL A 240 47.42 3.20 -10.10
N ASP A 241 46.64 2.15 -9.87
CA ASP A 241 46.95 1.10 -8.90
C ASP A 241 47.38 -0.20 -9.62
N PRO A 242 48.62 -0.69 -9.36
CA PRO A 242 49.16 -1.91 -9.96
C PRO A 242 48.31 -3.16 -9.73
N VAL A 243 47.47 -3.19 -8.69
CA VAL A 243 46.57 -4.32 -8.42
C VAL A 243 45.54 -4.51 -9.54
N PHE A 244 45.31 -3.48 -10.36
CA PHE A 244 44.39 -3.53 -11.49
C PHE A 244 45.04 -3.95 -12.83
N GLN A 245 46.22 -4.58 -12.82
CA GLN A 245 46.82 -5.19 -14.03
C GLN A 245 45.86 -6.07 -14.85
N GLY A 246 44.80 -6.63 -14.23
CA GLY A 246 43.70 -7.32 -14.93
C GLY A 246 42.97 -6.51 -16.01
N HIS A 247 43.09 -5.17 -16.01
CA HIS A 247 42.65 -4.28 -17.10
C HIS A 247 43.33 -4.64 -18.44
N LEU A 248 44.57 -5.12 -18.43
CA LEU A 248 45.30 -5.58 -19.61
C LEU A 248 44.65 -6.82 -20.24
N GLY A 249 44.11 -7.72 -19.41
CA GLY A 249 43.41 -8.91 -19.88
C GLY A 249 42.14 -8.58 -20.67
N PHE A 250 41.45 -7.48 -20.32
CA PHE A 250 40.32 -6.97 -21.10
C PHE A 250 40.78 -6.38 -22.44
N ALA A 251 41.83 -5.56 -22.43
CA ALA A 251 42.42 -4.97 -23.62
C ALA A 251 42.91 -6.04 -24.62
N ALA A 252 43.62 -7.06 -24.11
CA ALA A 252 44.09 -8.21 -24.88
C ALA A 252 42.94 -9.05 -25.49
N ALA A 253 41.83 -9.21 -24.77
CA ALA A 253 40.68 -9.99 -25.24
C ALA A 253 39.76 -9.24 -26.22
N HIS A 254 39.69 -7.90 -26.14
CA HIS A 254 38.70 -7.11 -26.89
C HIS A 254 39.33 -6.13 -27.90
N GLY A 255 40.66 -6.04 -27.98
CA GLY A 255 41.39 -5.34 -29.02
C GLY A 255 41.92 -3.90 -28.77
N PRO A 256 41.58 -3.15 -27.70
CA PRO A 256 42.26 -1.87 -27.41
C PRO A 256 43.77 -2.04 -27.15
N SER A 257 44.59 -1.05 -27.55
CA SER A 257 45.97 -0.98 -27.07
C SER A 257 45.98 -0.51 -25.60
N ALA A 258 46.92 -1.06 -24.82
CA ALA A 258 47.15 -0.63 -23.46
C ALA A 258 48.61 -0.23 -23.28
N ASP A 259 48.83 0.89 -22.61
CA ASP A 259 50.13 1.46 -22.35
C ASP A 259 50.32 1.62 -20.83
N GLU A 260 51.53 1.39 -20.35
CA GLU A 260 51.93 1.65 -18.96
C GLU A 260 52.85 2.86 -18.92
N TYR A 261 52.63 3.76 -17.97
CA TYR A 261 53.45 4.95 -17.79
C TYR A 261 53.78 5.16 -16.32
N ASP A 262 55.06 5.37 -16.01
CA ASP A 262 55.46 5.90 -14.71
C ASP A 262 55.36 7.43 -14.74
N ASN A 263 54.53 7.97 -13.87
CA ASN A 263 54.38 9.41 -13.69
C ASN A 263 55.18 9.85 -12.46
N THR A 264 56.15 10.72 -12.69
CA THR A 264 56.99 11.35 -11.67
C THR A 264 56.55 12.77 -11.32
N ARG A 265 55.52 13.30 -12.00
CA ARG A 265 54.99 14.65 -11.75
C ARG A 265 53.80 14.58 -10.80
N GLY A 266 54.09 14.66 -9.50
CA GLY A 266 53.12 14.66 -8.40
C GLY A 266 53.81 14.55 -7.03
N PHE A 267 53.05 14.43 -5.95
CA PHE A 267 53.57 14.25 -4.58
C PHE A 267 54.13 12.83 -4.30
N ALA A 268 53.97 11.89 -5.24
CA ALA A 268 54.51 10.53 -5.19
C ALA A 268 54.67 9.94 -6.60
N LEU A 269 55.50 8.90 -6.74
CA LEU A 269 55.65 8.11 -7.98
C LEU A 269 54.35 7.32 -8.21
N SER A 270 53.67 7.50 -9.35
CA SER A 270 52.47 6.73 -9.71
C SER A 270 52.69 5.93 -10.99
N HIS A 271 52.13 4.72 -11.04
CA HIS A 271 52.19 3.85 -12.21
C HIS A 271 50.80 3.83 -12.87
N ASP A 272 50.67 4.51 -14.00
CA ASP A 272 49.41 4.71 -14.70
C ASP A 272 49.27 3.67 -15.82
N LEU A 273 48.28 2.78 -15.68
CA LEU A 273 47.84 1.89 -16.75
C LEU A 273 46.78 2.59 -17.59
N ARG A 274 46.96 2.69 -18.91
CA ARG A 274 46.03 3.32 -19.85
C ARG A 274 45.47 2.33 -20.87
N ILE A 275 44.16 2.29 -21.05
CA ILE A 275 43.50 1.57 -22.15
C ILE A 275 43.02 2.60 -23.18
N ASN A 276 43.59 2.57 -24.38
CA ASN A 276 43.28 3.50 -25.47
C ASN A 276 42.05 3.02 -26.25
N SER A 277 40.88 3.44 -25.81
CA SER A 277 39.63 3.21 -26.53
C SER A 277 38.66 4.34 -26.26
N THR A 278 38.43 5.18 -27.27
CA THR A 278 37.43 6.26 -27.26
C THR A 278 36.05 5.72 -26.87
N MET A 279 35.70 4.54 -27.37
CA MET A 279 34.37 3.98 -27.20
C MET A 279 34.17 3.37 -25.81
N LEU A 280 35.17 2.66 -25.28
CA LEU A 280 35.15 2.19 -23.88
C LEU A 280 35.15 3.37 -22.91
N SER A 281 35.95 4.41 -23.20
CA SER A 281 36.02 5.61 -22.37
C SER A 281 34.68 6.34 -22.34
N THR A 282 34.04 6.50 -23.50
CA THR A 282 32.70 7.09 -23.60
C THR A 282 31.66 6.24 -22.87
N LEU A 283 31.73 4.90 -23.00
CA LEU A 283 30.85 3.98 -22.28
C LEU A 283 30.99 4.16 -20.76
N LEU A 284 32.21 4.13 -20.22
CA LEU A 284 32.46 4.28 -18.78
C LEU A 284 32.06 5.67 -18.29
N GLU A 285 32.37 6.72 -19.03
CA GLU A 285 31.97 8.09 -18.71
C GLU A 285 30.45 8.24 -18.66
N ARG A 286 29.71 7.74 -19.66
CA ARG A 286 28.24 7.87 -19.69
C ARG A 286 27.53 6.95 -18.71
N ALA A 287 28.01 5.71 -18.56
CA ALA A 287 27.37 4.72 -17.71
C ALA A 287 27.66 4.97 -16.22
N CYS A 288 28.90 5.33 -15.90
CA CYS A 288 29.39 5.44 -14.52
C CYS A 288 29.67 6.87 -14.07
N GLY A 289 29.74 7.87 -14.96
CA GLY A 289 30.15 9.23 -14.62
C GLY A 289 31.66 9.40 -14.46
N THR A 290 32.12 10.65 -14.40
CA THR A 290 33.54 11.04 -14.24
C THR A 290 33.72 11.97 -13.03
N GLY A 291 34.89 11.87 -12.37
CA GLY A 291 35.19 12.59 -11.14
C GLY A 291 34.64 11.91 -9.88
N SER A 292 35.40 11.94 -8.79
CA SER A 292 35.11 11.13 -7.58
C SER A 292 33.75 11.41 -6.92
N GLY A 293 33.21 12.62 -7.08
CA GLY A 293 31.90 13.00 -6.54
C GLY A 293 30.69 12.61 -7.42
N ASN A 294 30.89 12.37 -8.71
CA ASN A 294 29.80 12.14 -9.67
C ASN A 294 29.73 10.67 -10.15
N LYS A 295 30.72 9.85 -9.79
CA LYS A 295 30.71 8.42 -10.13
C LYS A 295 29.45 7.75 -9.57
N LYS A 296 28.90 6.78 -10.28
CA LYS A 296 27.74 5.98 -9.88
C LYS A 296 27.83 4.57 -10.46
N VAL A 297 27.18 3.61 -9.81
CA VAL A 297 27.04 2.25 -10.37
C VAL A 297 26.16 2.35 -11.63
N PRO A 298 26.56 1.74 -12.75
CA PRO A 298 25.77 1.79 -13.98
C PRO A 298 24.49 0.95 -13.83
N ALA A 299 23.36 1.43 -14.38
CA ALA A 299 22.05 0.83 -14.14
C ALA A 299 21.98 -0.67 -14.53
N PHE A 300 22.60 -1.05 -15.65
CA PHE A 300 22.64 -2.45 -16.08
C PHE A 300 23.37 -3.39 -15.11
N ALA A 301 24.24 -2.88 -14.24
CA ALA A 301 24.94 -3.72 -13.25
C ALA A 301 23.98 -4.32 -12.23
N PHE A 302 22.86 -3.64 -11.92
CA PHE A 302 21.84 -4.20 -11.03
C PHE A 302 21.17 -5.44 -11.65
N SER A 303 21.12 -5.51 -12.98
CA SER A 303 20.67 -6.66 -13.76
C SER A 303 21.80 -7.58 -14.24
N GLY A 304 23.06 -7.40 -13.83
CA GLY A 304 24.14 -8.27 -14.32
C GLY A 304 24.05 -9.70 -13.76
N ALA A 305 24.70 -10.67 -14.40
CA ALA A 305 24.90 -11.99 -13.81
C ALA A 305 25.67 -11.90 -12.47
N GLU A 306 25.50 -12.89 -11.58
CA GLU A 306 26.14 -12.94 -10.26
C GLU A 306 27.66 -12.75 -10.35
N ASP A 307 28.30 -13.43 -11.32
CA ASP A 307 29.75 -13.35 -11.59
C ASP A 307 30.24 -11.95 -11.95
N PHE A 308 29.48 -11.22 -12.79
CA PHE A 308 29.79 -9.84 -13.15
C PHE A 308 29.74 -8.93 -11.93
N VAL A 309 28.67 -9.03 -11.13
CA VAL A 309 28.50 -8.19 -9.94
C VAL A 309 29.54 -8.53 -8.88
N ALA A 310 29.83 -9.81 -8.67
CA ALA A 310 30.87 -10.27 -7.76
C ALA A 310 32.24 -9.68 -8.13
N ALA A 311 32.62 -9.75 -9.41
CA ALA A 311 33.89 -9.19 -9.87
C ALA A 311 33.95 -7.65 -9.79
N LEU A 312 32.82 -6.96 -10.05
CA LEU A 312 32.71 -5.51 -9.88
C LEU A 312 32.91 -5.10 -8.41
N LEU A 313 32.22 -5.77 -7.49
CA LEU A 313 32.39 -5.53 -6.06
C LEU A 313 33.81 -5.86 -5.61
N GLN A 314 34.38 -6.97 -6.06
CA GLN A 314 35.74 -7.39 -5.72
C GLN A 314 36.75 -6.31 -6.11
N ALA A 315 36.71 -5.83 -7.36
CA ALA A 315 37.60 -4.77 -7.82
C ALA A 315 37.38 -3.44 -7.10
N TYR A 316 36.13 -3.07 -6.82
CA TYR A 316 35.81 -1.84 -6.08
C TYR A 316 36.38 -1.87 -4.66
N PHE A 317 36.20 -2.99 -3.94
CA PHE A 317 36.73 -3.16 -2.59
C PHE A 317 38.24 -3.33 -2.56
N GLU A 318 38.87 -3.85 -3.62
CA GLU A 318 40.32 -3.91 -3.72
C GLU A 318 40.93 -2.49 -3.79
N GLY A 319 40.30 -1.57 -4.52
CA GLY A 319 40.80 -0.20 -4.68
C GLY A 319 40.45 0.75 -3.52
N ASP A 320 39.19 0.75 -3.08
CA ASP A 320 38.69 1.71 -2.08
C ASP A 320 38.26 1.06 -0.75
N GLY A 321 38.39 -0.26 -0.65
CA GLY A 321 38.05 -1.03 0.54
C GLY A 321 39.21 -1.23 1.51
N ASN A 322 38.88 -1.50 2.77
CA ASN A 322 39.81 -2.02 3.77
C ASN A 322 39.11 -3.02 4.69
N VAL A 323 39.88 -3.97 5.23
CA VAL A 323 39.42 -4.91 6.25
C VAL A 323 40.05 -4.52 7.59
N SER A 324 39.21 -4.32 8.61
CA SER A 324 39.61 -4.05 9.99
C SER A 324 39.19 -5.21 10.89
N VAL A 325 40.16 -6.07 11.23
CA VAL A 325 39.94 -7.23 12.11
C VAL A 325 39.60 -6.76 13.53
N GLU A 326 40.32 -5.76 14.05
CA GLU A 326 40.10 -5.17 15.38
C GLU A 326 38.66 -4.66 15.55
N ARG A 327 38.15 -3.94 14.54
CA ARG A 327 36.78 -3.41 14.57
C ARG A 327 35.72 -4.40 14.09
N GLY A 328 36.14 -5.56 13.58
CA GLY A 328 35.24 -6.59 13.07
C GLY A 328 34.44 -6.16 11.84
N VAL A 329 35.02 -5.37 10.91
CA VAL A 329 34.29 -4.81 9.76
C VAL A 329 35.11 -4.78 8.47
N ILE A 330 34.41 -4.79 7.33
CA ILE A 330 34.95 -4.43 6.00
C ILE A 330 34.37 -3.06 5.64
N ARG A 331 35.18 -2.11 5.19
CA ARG A 331 34.74 -0.73 4.92
C ARG A 331 35.24 -0.23 3.58
N ALA A 332 34.42 0.52 2.85
CA ALA A 332 34.81 1.33 1.71
C ALA A 332 34.36 2.79 1.89
N SER A 333 35.01 3.74 1.23
CA SER A 333 34.63 5.17 1.30
C SER A 333 34.61 5.80 -0.10
N SER A 334 33.67 6.72 -0.33
CA SER A 334 33.54 7.45 -1.60
C SER A 334 33.09 8.90 -1.38
N ASN A 335 33.43 9.78 -2.32
CA ASN A 335 32.88 11.14 -2.36
C ASN A 335 31.48 11.19 -2.99
N SER A 336 31.04 10.12 -3.65
CA SER A 336 29.73 10.03 -4.28
C SER A 336 28.72 9.28 -3.41
N ARG A 337 27.58 9.93 -3.14
CA ARG A 337 26.43 9.31 -2.46
C ARG A 337 25.82 8.19 -3.32
N ASP A 338 25.64 8.46 -4.62
CA ASP A 338 25.06 7.52 -5.57
C ASP A 338 25.91 6.26 -5.72
N LEU A 339 27.24 6.39 -5.71
CA LEU A 339 28.14 5.25 -5.74
C LEU A 339 28.02 4.42 -4.46
N ARG A 340 28.05 5.06 -3.28
CA ARG A 340 27.86 4.35 -2.00
C ARG A 340 26.54 3.58 -1.99
N ASP A 341 25.45 4.24 -2.38
CA ASP A 341 24.11 3.65 -2.35
C ASP A 341 23.94 2.54 -3.39
N GLY A 342 24.54 2.69 -4.58
CA GLY A 342 24.58 1.66 -5.61
C GLY A 342 25.39 0.43 -5.18
N ILE A 343 26.57 0.60 -4.58
CA ILE A 343 27.37 -0.51 -4.05
C ILE A 343 26.63 -1.22 -2.90
N ALA A 344 25.94 -0.47 -2.03
CA ALA A 344 25.10 -1.05 -0.98
C ALA A 344 23.97 -1.93 -1.56
N LEU A 345 23.35 -1.50 -2.66
CA LEU A 345 22.29 -2.24 -3.33
C LEU A 345 22.84 -3.48 -4.07
N LEU A 346 24.04 -3.40 -4.68
CA LEU A 346 24.70 -4.57 -5.27
C LEU A 346 25.09 -5.61 -4.20
N LEU A 347 25.56 -5.18 -3.02
CA LEU A 347 25.81 -6.08 -1.89
C LEU A 347 24.54 -6.80 -1.41
N ALA A 348 23.39 -6.13 -1.48
CA ALA A 348 22.10 -6.74 -1.12
C ALA A 348 21.76 -7.94 -2.02
N ARG A 349 22.25 -8.01 -3.27
CA ARG A 349 22.09 -9.22 -4.11
C ARG A 349 22.71 -10.47 -3.49
N PHE A 350 23.77 -10.31 -2.71
CA PHE A 350 24.44 -11.39 -1.99
C PHE A 350 23.92 -11.54 -0.54
N SER A 351 22.74 -10.98 -0.22
CA SER A 351 22.22 -10.94 1.15
C SER A 351 23.11 -10.19 2.16
N ILE A 352 24.02 -9.33 1.69
CA ILE A 352 24.93 -8.55 2.54
C ILE A 352 24.31 -7.16 2.81
N PHE A 353 23.90 -6.93 4.05
CA PHE A 353 23.34 -5.63 4.46
C PHE A 353 24.43 -4.70 5.00
N ALA A 354 24.84 -3.74 4.18
CA ALA A 354 25.83 -2.75 4.57
C ALA A 354 25.21 -1.53 5.29
N LEU A 355 25.97 -0.98 6.24
CA LEU A 355 25.66 0.24 6.98
C LEU A 355 26.24 1.45 6.23
N LYS A 356 25.44 2.51 6.11
CA LYS A 356 25.77 3.76 5.44
C LYS A 356 26.16 4.78 6.51
N GLY A 357 27.36 5.34 6.37
CA GLY A 357 27.84 6.40 7.24
C GLY A 357 28.10 7.68 6.45
N ARG A 358 28.14 8.80 7.18
CA ARG A 358 28.52 10.11 6.65
C ARG A 358 29.54 10.75 7.60
N GLY A 359 30.74 10.98 7.09
CA GLY A 359 31.79 11.77 7.74
C GLY A 359 32.30 12.84 6.77
N LYS A 360 33.62 13.00 6.64
CA LYS A 360 34.22 13.78 5.54
C LYS A 360 33.88 13.21 4.15
N GLN A 361 33.65 11.90 4.09
CA GLN A 361 33.25 11.16 2.90
C GLN A 361 32.06 10.25 3.22
N PHE A 362 31.39 9.73 2.20
CA PHE A 362 30.34 8.73 2.34
C PHE A 362 30.98 7.35 2.56
N THR A 363 30.74 6.75 3.72
CA THR A 363 31.35 5.46 4.08
C THR A 363 30.33 4.34 3.99
N LEU A 364 30.76 3.17 3.55
CA LEU A 364 29.99 1.94 3.55
C LEU A 364 30.70 0.92 4.45
N THR A 365 30.01 0.38 5.44
CA THR A 365 30.57 -0.57 6.41
C THR A 365 29.77 -1.88 6.38
N ILE A 366 30.44 -2.98 6.07
CA ILE A 366 29.90 -4.34 6.12
C ILE A 366 30.25 -4.92 7.51
N PRO A 367 29.26 -5.23 8.35
CA PRO A 367 29.48 -5.90 9.63
C PRO A 367 30.16 -7.27 9.46
N GLY A 368 31.05 -7.64 10.37
CA GLY A 368 31.83 -8.88 10.30
C GLY A 368 31.01 -10.17 10.23
N LYS A 369 29.73 -10.16 10.65
CA LYS A 369 28.82 -11.30 10.46
C LYS A 369 28.66 -11.72 8.99
N TYR A 370 28.84 -10.79 8.05
CA TYR A 370 28.81 -11.05 6.61
C TYR A 370 30.17 -11.42 6.02
N ALA A 371 31.24 -11.47 6.82
CA ALA A 371 32.61 -11.71 6.32
C ALA A 371 32.74 -13.03 5.56
N ARG A 372 32.07 -14.10 6.03
CA ARG A 372 32.08 -15.42 5.38
C ARG A 372 31.44 -15.37 4.00
N VAL A 373 30.22 -14.81 3.91
CA VAL A 373 29.52 -14.63 2.63
C VAL A 373 30.32 -13.73 1.69
N PHE A 374 30.92 -12.65 2.21
CA PHE A 374 31.79 -11.77 1.43
C PHE A 374 33.01 -12.53 0.89
N ARG A 375 33.66 -13.37 1.71
CA ARG A 375 34.81 -14.19 1.29
C ARG A 375 34.45 -15.18 0.20
N GLU A 376 33.34 -15.89 0.36
CA GLU A 376 32.89 -16.92 -0.58
C GLU A 376 32.43 -16.35 -1.91
N LYS A 377 31.71 -15.23 -1.90
CA LYS A 377 31.07 -14.67 -3.09
C LYS A 377 31.89 -13.60 -3.80
N ILE A 378 32.66 -12.79 -3.07
CA ILE A 378 33.35 -11.60 -3.60
C ILE A 378 34.87 -11.75 -3.42
N GLY A 379 35.32 -11.90 -2.17
CA GLY A 379 36.72 -12.08 -1.80
C GLY A 379 37.61 -10.86 -2.05
N PHE A 380 38.92 -11.07 -1.97
CA PHE A 380 39.97 -10.11 -2.32
C PHE A 380 41.03 -10.81 -3.16
N VAL A 381 41.74 -10.06 -4.00
CA VAL A 381 42.83 -10.57 -4.83
C VAL A 381 44.17 -10.46 -4.09
N THR A 382 44.41 -9.37 -3.37
CA THR A 382 45.69 -9.21 -2.66
C THR A 382 45.77 -10.11 -1.42
N GLN A 383 46.92 -10.79 -1.25
CA GLN A 383 47.17 -11.63 -0.08
C GLN A 383 47.02 -10.88 1.24
N LYS A 384 47.36 -9.57 1.26
CA LYS A 384 47.20 -8.71 2.43
C LYS A 384 45.75 -8.55 2.86
N ASN A 385 44.84 -8.23 1.94
CA ASN A 385 43.42 -8.05 2.26
C ASN A 385 42.73 -9.39 2.47
N ALA A 386 43.08 -10.42 1.68
CA ALA A 386 42.58 -11.78 1.85
C ALA A 386 42.96 -12.36 3.22
N GLY A 387 44.22 -12.22 3.66
CA GLY A 387 44.67 -12.70 4.98
C GLY A 387 43.94 -12.01 6.13
N LYS A 388 43.66 -10.70 6.01
CA LYS A 388 42.83 -9.98 6.99
C LYS A 388 41.37 -10.43 6.98
N LEU A 389 40.81 -10.73 5.81
CA LEU A 389 39.45 -11.26 5.69
C LEU A 389 39.33 -12.66 6.30
N ASP A 390 40.35 -13.50 6.11
CA ASP A 390 40.43 -14.83 6.72
C ASP A 390 40.52 -14.73 8.25
N ALA A 391 41.35 -13.82 8.77
CA ALA A 391 41.40 -13.51 10.19
C ALA A 391 40.08 -12.94 10.74
N LEU A 392 39.34 -12.17 9.93
CA LEU A 392 38.02 -11.68 10.30
C LEU A 392 36.98 -12.82 10.36
N CYS A 393 37.06 -13.80 9.45
CA CYS A 393 36.14 -14.94 9.40
C CYS A 393 36.33 -15.95 10.55
N SER A 394 37.52 -15.98 11.15
CA SER A 394 37.83 -16.83 12.31
C SER A 394 37.42 -16.22 13.65
N LEU A 395 37.07 -14.92 13.68
CA LEU A 395 36.53 -14.30 14.89
C LEU A 395 35.17 -14.91 15.26
N PRO A 396 34.88 -15.04 16.56
CA PRO A 396 33.54 -15.41 17.00
C PRO A 396 32.53 -14.36 16.53
N PRO A 397 31.30 -14.77 16.18
CA PRO A 397 30.26 -13.82 15.78
C PRO A 397 30.03 -12.79 16.89
N ALA A 398 29.82 -11.54 16.47
CA ALA A 398 29.62 -10.43 17.39
C ALA A 398 28.50 -10.76 18.38
N LYS A 399 28.71 -10.46 19.67
CA LYS A 399 27.77 -10.81 20.75
C LYS A 399 26.40 -10.15 20.61
N GLN A 400 26.30 -9.03 19.89
CA GLN A 400 25.06 -8.29 19.74
C GLN A 400 25.00 -7.53 18.41
N ASP A 401 23.89 -7.68 17.69
CA ASP A 401 23.54 -6.87 16.52
C ASP A 401 22.38 -5.95 16.90
N PHE A 402 22.58 -4.65 16.73
CA PHE A 402 21.59 -3.63 17.09
C PHE A 402 20.76 -3.16 15.89
N VAL A 403 21.22 -3.43 14.67
CA VAL A 403 20.59 -2.98 13.42
C VAL A 403 19.64 -4.05 12.91
N ASP A 404 20.11 -5.29 12.74
CA ASP A 404 19.31 -6.41 12.25
C ASP A 404 18.52 -7.11 13.37
N CYS A 405 17.65 -6.32 13.99
CA CYS A 405 16.69 -6.75 14.99
C CYS A 405 15.28 -6.78 14.41
N VAL A 406 14.55 -7.83 14.72
CA VAL A 406 13.13 -7.97 14.41
C VAL A 406 12.33 -7.56 15.64
N GLY A 407 11.28 -6.75 15.43
CA GLY A 407 10.32 -6.34 16.45
C GLY A 407 8.89 -6.75 16.10
N GLY A 408 7.92 -6.26 16.86
CA GLY A 408 6.49 -6.47 16.56
C GLY A 408 6.08 -7.93 16.57
N PHE A 409 6.68 -8.76 17.41
CA PHE A 409 6.36 -10.19 17.55
C PHE A 409 5.42 -10.48 18.73
N GLY A 410 4.98 -9.44 19.44
CA GLY A 410 4.09 -9.55 20.60
C GLY A 410 4.69 -10.47 21.65
N ASP A 411 3.89 -11.45 22.09
CA ASP A 411 4.26 -12.42 23.12
C ASP A 411 4.83 -13.72 22.56
N LEU A 412 5.08 -13.83 21.23
CA LEU A 412 5.44 -15.07 20.54
C LEU A 412 6.45 -15.93 21.32
N PHE A 413 7.66 -15.39 21.57
CA PHE A 413 8.72 -16.14 22.25
C PHE A 413 8.39 -16.49 23.71
N LEU A 414 7.67 -15.63 24.42
CA LEU A 414 7.27 -15.87 25.80
C LEU A 414 6.19 -16.95 25.89
N ALA A 415 5.21 -16.90 25.00
CA ALA A 415 4.16 -17.91 24.87
C ALA A 415 4.75 -19.28 24.49
N THR A 416 5.66 -19.33 23.50
CA THR A 416 6.35 -20.56 23.11
C THR A 416 7.18 -21.15 24.26
N ALA A 417 7.94 -20.31 24.97
CA ALA A 417 8.74 -20.78 26.10
C ALA A 417 7.89 -21.32 27.25
N ARG A 418 6.74 -20.69 27.56
CA ARG A 418 5.79 -21.18 28.56
C ARG A 418 5.23 -22.56 28.17
N LYS A 419 4.81 -22.74 26.91
CA LYS A 419 4.31 -24.03 26.40
C LYS A 419 5.36 -25.15 26.53
N LEU A 420 6.63 -24.83 26.32
CA LEU A 420 7.74 -25.79 26.40
C LEU A 420 8.32 -25.96 27.80
N GLY A 421 7.86 -25.20 28.81
CA GLY A 421 8.50 -25.16 30.14
C GLY A 421 9.95 -24.67 30.09
N TYR A 422 10.30 -23.82 29.12
CA TYR A 422 11.64 -23.24 28.97
C TYR A 422 11.80 -21.98 29.85
N PRO A 423 12.99 -21.69 30.40
CA PRO A 423 13.22 -20.50 31.21
C PRO A 423 12.75 -19.19 30.55
N THR A 424 11.82 -18.50 31.21
CA THR A 424 11.10 -17.35 30.62
C THR A 424 11.78 -16.00 30.85
N ARG A 425 12.72 -15.87 31.78
CA ARG A 425 13.36 -14.59 32.17
C ARG A 425 13.91 -13.83 30.96
N ARG A 426 14.58 -14.52 30.05
CA ARG A 426 15.16 -13.90 28.84
C ARG A 426 14.10 -13.57 27.80
N MET A 427 13.06 -14.41 27.67
CA MET A 427 11.93 -14.19 26.77
C MET A 427 11.10 -12.97 27.18
N GLN A 428 10.86 -12.80 28.47
CA GLN A 428 10.21 -11.61 29.02
C GLN A 428 10.96 -10.33 28.65
N SER A 429 12.30 -10.35 28.67
CA SER A 429 13.10 -9.19 28.24
C SER A 429 12.95 -8.90 26.74
N PHE A 430 12.83 -9.93 25.89
CA PHE A 430 12.62 -9.71 24.45
C PHE A 430 11.22 -9.17 24.17
N THR A 431 10.20 -9.74 24.79
CA THR A 431 8.80 -9.29 24.69
C THR A 431 8.65 -7.85 25.19
N LYS A 432 9.23 -7.48 26.34
CA LYS A 432 9.15 -6.11 26.86
C LYS A 432 9.81 -5.08 25.94
N ARG A 433 10.91 -5.46 25.28
CA ARG A 433 11.67 -4.56 24.40
C ARG A 433 11.20 -4.60 22.94
N GLN A 434 10.35 -5.56 22.57
CA GLN A 434 10.01 -5.89 21.18
C GLN A 434 11.24 -5.89 20.25
N LYS A 435 12.35 -6.48 20.71
CA LYS A 435 13.64 -6.46 20.01
C LYS A 435 14.37 -7.79 20.18
N ILE A 436 14.57 -8.50 19.08
CA ILE A 436 15.37 -9.72 19.03
C ILE A 436 16.24 -9.73 17.76
N GLY A 437 17.53 -10.03 17.89
CA GLY A 437 18.41 -10.12 16.72
C GLY A 437 18.07 -11.33 15.85
N ARG A 438 18.20 -11.21 14.52
CA ARG A 438 17.87 -12.29 13.56
C ARG A 438 18.60 -13.62 13.86
N GLU A 439 19.87 -13.56 14.23
CA GLU A 439 20.65 -14.75 14.63
C GLU A 439 20.14 -15.37 15.94
N ALA A 440 19.66 -14.53 16.86
CA ALA A 440 19.01 -15.01 18.07
C ALA A 440 17.69 -15.73 17.74
N VAL A 441 16.91 -15.25 16.76
CA VAL A 441 15.71 -15.95 16.28
C VAL A 441 16.05 -17.36 15.80
N LEU A 442 17.08 -17.50 14.94
CA LEU A 442 17.54 -18.82 14.47
C LEU A 442 17.95 -19.73 15.63
N LYS A 443 18.72 -19.21 16.59
CA LYS A 443 19.12 -19.96 17.78
C LYS A 443 17.90 -20.50 18.54
N TYR A 444 16.90 -19.68 18.81
CA TYR A 444 15.71 -20.13 19.54
C TYR A 444 14.80 -21.02 18.70
N LEU A 445 14.77 -20.84 17.39
CA LEU A 445 14.06 -21.73 16.48
C LEU A 445 14.61 -23.16 16.58
N VAL A 446 15.94 -23.33 16.57
CA VAL A 446 16.59 -24.65 16.74
C VAL A 446 16.33 -25.24 18.12
N VAL A 447 16.48 -24.41 19.17
CA VAL A 447 16.26 -24.86 20.57
C VAL A 447 14.81 -25.28 20.80
N PHE A 448 13.86 -24.46 20.37
CA PHE A 448 12.43 -24.74 20.55
C PHE A 448 11.96 -25.89 19.67
N SER A 449 12.48 -26.05 18.45
CA SER A 449 12.13 -27.22 17.62
C SER A 449 12.60 -28.54 18.25
N ALA A 450 13.80 -28.57 18.83
CA ALA A 450 14.31 -29.77 19.50
C ALA A 450 13.48 -30.10 20.76
N LEU A 451 13.20 -29.10 21.60
CA LEU A 451 12.36 -29.27 22.80
C LEU A 451 10.92 -29.67 22.48
N ALA A 452 10.35 -29.16 21.38
CA ALA A 452 9.02 -29.52 20.93
C ALA A 452 8.93 -31.01 20.54
N GLN A 453 9.95 -31.50 19.83
CA GLN A 453 10.07 -32.91 19.46
C GLN A 453 10.25 -33.81 20.69
N GLU A 454 11.12 -33.41 21.62
CA GLU A 454 11.37 -34.15 22.87
C GLU A 454 10.10 -34.27 23.74
N LYS A 455 9.30 -33.20 23.82
CA LYS A 455 8.12 -33.13 24.69
C LYS A 455 6.80 -33.47 24.00
N GLY A 456 6.81 -33.73 22.69
CA GLY A 456 5.60 -33.99 21.91
C GLY A 456 4.61 -32.81 21.86
N VAL A 457 5.10 -31.57 21.90
CA VAL A 457 4.26 -30.35 21.89
C VAL A 457 4.14 -29.80 20.47
N ASP A 458 2.92 -29.58 19.99
CA ASP A 458 2.68 -28.94 18.69
C ASP A 458 2.95 -27.42 18.75
N LEU A 459 3.88 -26.98 17.90
CA LEU A 459 4.30 -25.58 17.73
C LEU A 459 4.39 -25.19 16.25
N PHE A 460 3.62 -25.84 15.37
CA PHE A 460 3.72 -25.61 13.92
C PHE A 460 3.60 -24.12 13.54
N ARG A 461 2.62 -23.40 14.11
CA ARG A 461 2.37 -21.99 13.84
C ARG A 461 3.50 -21.08 14.36
N GLU A 462 3.93 -21.27 15.60
CA GLU A 462 4.98 -20.46 16.23
C GLU A 462 6.33 -20.63 15.51
N LEU A 463 6.68 -21.88 15.16
CA LEU A 463 7.90 -22.16 14.41
C LEU A 463 7.83 -21.58 12.99
N ALA A 464 6.67 -21.58 12.34
CA ALA A 464 6.49 -20.95 11.04
C ALA A 464 6.74 -19.43 11.10
N LEU A 465 6.21 -18.74 12.12
CA LEU A 465 6.46 -17.31 12.34
C LEU A 465 7.94 -17.00 12.62
N MET A 466 8.61 -17.81 13.45
CA MET A 466 10.05 -17.64 13.70
C MET A 466 10.88 -17.90 12.45
N LYS A 467 10.50 -18.88 11.62
CA LYS A 467 11.13 -19.16 10.32
C LYS A 467 10.97 -17.98 9.38
N GLN A 468 9.77 -17.40 9.28
CA GLN A 468 9.51 -16.20 8.49
C GLN A 468 10.38 -15.03 8.95
N MET A 469 10.41 -14.74 10.25
CA MET A 469 11.23 -13.65 10.81
C MET A 469 12.73 -13.84 10.50
N HIS A 470 13.24 -15.06 10.57
CA HIS A 470 14.64 -15.34 10.23
C HIS A 470 14.90 -15.19 8.72
N ALA A 471 14.03 -15.79 7.89
CA ALA A 471 14.19 -15.83 6.44
C ALA A 471 13.83 -14.52 5.73
N SER A 472 13.29 -13.53 6.43
CA SER A 472 12.86 -12.23 5.88
C SER A 472 13.94 -11.55 5.00
N ASP A 473 13.51 -11.01 3.86
CA ASP A 473 14.34 -10.35 2.86
C ASP A 473 14.56 -8.86 3.17
N VAL A 474 14.06 -8.40 4.32
CA VAL A 474 14.21 -7.03 4.81
C VAL A 474 14.85 -7.03 6.20
N VAL A 475 15.59 -5.96 6.48
CA VAL A 475 16.00 -5.57 7.83
C VAL A 475 14.97 -4.58 8.35
N TRP A 476 14.36 -4.86 9.49
CA TRP A 476 13.48 -3.93 10.20
C TRP A 476 14.33 -2.86 10.89
N ASP A 477 14.69 -1.84 10.12
CA ASP A 477 15.68 -0.84 10.49
C ASP A 477 15.06 0.27 11.35
N GLU A 478 15.75 0.62 12.43
CA GLU A 478 15.25 1.52 13.47
C GLU A 478 15.34 2.97 12.97
N ILE A 479 14.27 3.75 13.10
CA ILE A 479 14.25 5.17 12.78
C ILE A 479 14.95 5.90 13.91
N VAL A 480 15.97 6.69 13.59
CA VAL A 480 16.76 7.45 14.57
C VAL A 480 16.47 8.93 14.54
N GLU A 481 15.98 9.45 13.42
CA GLU A 481 15.72 10.87 13.23
C GLU A 481 14.56 11.06 12.25
N VAL A 482 13.66 11.97 12.61
CA VAL A 482 12.55 12.45 11.78
C VAL A 482 12.63 13.97 11.80
N SER A 483 12.91 14.60 10.66
CA SER A 483 13.12 16.05 10.58
C SER A 483 12.33 16.70 9.44
N PRO A 484 11.76 17.89 9.64
CA PRO A 484 11.03 18.60 8.60
C PRO A 484 11.98 19.19 7.55
N VAL A 485 11.61 19.11 6.28
CA VAL A 485 12.37 19.65 5.14
C VAL A 485 11.43 20.31 4.13
N ARG A 486 11.94 21.24 3.34
CA ARG A 486 11.14 21.85 2.25
C ARG A 486 11.12 20.94 1.03
N PRO A 487 10.00 20.88 0.27
CA PRO A 487 9.97 20.19 -1.01
C PRO A 487 11.04 20.72 -1.96
N THR A 488 11.65 19.84 -2.74
CA THR A 488 12.60 20.26 -3.79
C THR A 488 11.89 20.70 -5.06
N HIS A 489 10.59 20.37 -5.19
CA HIS A 489 9.77 20.62 -6.36
C HIS A 489 8.34 21.00 -5.94
N PRO A 490 7.58 21.75 -6.76
CA PRO A 490 6.18 22.09 -6.48
C PRO A 490 5.20 20.90 -6.46
N GLN A 491 5.65 19.72 -6.88
CA GLN A 491 4.85 18.50 -6.94
C GLN A 491 5.57 17.36 -6.23
N VAL A 492 4.78 16.47 -5.64
CA VAL A 492 5.20 15.20 -5.05
C VAL A 492 4.56 14.05 -5.82
N TYR A 493 5.20 12.88 -5.77
CA TYR A 493 4.92 11.77 -6.68
C TYR A 493 4.73 10.45 -5.96
N ASP A 494 3.91 9.56 -6.53
CA ASP A 494 3.72 8.22 -5.99
C ASP A 494 3.44 7.18 -7.10
N LEU A 495 3.58 5.89 -6.77
CA LEU A 495 3.30 4.76 -7.64
C LEU A 495 2.17 3.91 -7.06
N THR A 496 1.28 3.40 -7.90
CA THR A 496 0.31 2.35 -7.53
C THR A 496 0.84 1.00 -7.96
N VAL A 497 0.97 0.06 -7.02
CA VAL A 497 1.60 -1.26 -7.26
C VAL A 497 0.63 -2.38 -6.93
N GLU A 498 0.62 -3.40 -7.80
CA GLU A 498 -0.24 -4.58 -7.71
C GLU A 498 0.11 -5.49 -6.51
N GLY A 499 -0.91 -6.11 -5.91
CA GLY A 499 -0.81 -6.97 -4.73
C GLY A 499 -0.50 -6.21 -3.43
N THR A 500 0.72 -5.68 -3.30
CA THR A 500 1.32 -5.31 -2.00
C THR A 500 1.29 -3.85 -1.63
N GLU A 501 0.94 -2.96 -2.58
CA GLU A 501 0.84 -1.52 -2.34
C GLU A 501 2.11 -0.95 -1.68
N SER A 502 3.26 -1.49 -2.06
CA SER A 502 4.57 -1.03 -1.59
C SER A 502 5.57 -0.97 -2.73
N PHE A 503 6.61 -0.16 -2.59
CA PHE A 503 7.77 -0.21 -3.47
C PHE A 503 9.05 0.19 -2.72
N THR A 504 10.20 -0.17 -3.30
CA THR A 504 11.51 0.07 -2.70
C THR A 504 12.21 1.24 -3.37
N THR A 505 12.63 2.21 -2.56
CA THR A 505 13.49 3.32 -2.97
C THR A 505 14.93 2.85 -3.23
N PHE A 506 15.71 3.62 -4.00
CA PHE A 506 17.14 3.35 -4.23
C PHE A 506 17.98 3.44 -2.94
N ALA A 507 17.54 4.23 -1.96
CA ALA A 507 18.14 4.24 -0.63
C ALA A 507 18.00 2.86 0.08
N GLY A 508 17.05 2.05 -0.37
CA GLY A 508 16.76 0.71 0.10
C GLY A 508 15.66 0.67 1.16
N ILE A 509 14.90 1.75 1.36
CA ILE A 509 13.73 1.77 2.26
C ILE A 509 12.50 1.39 1.45
N VAL A 510 11.67 0.49 1.99
CA VAL A 510 10.37 0.12 1.40
C VAL A 510 9.27 1.00 1.99
N THR A 511 8.49 1.60 1.11
CA THR A 511 7.39 2.52 1.42
C THR A 511 6.04 1.95 1.02
N HIS A 512 4.95 2.47 1.58
CA HIS A 512 3.59 2.12 1.20
C HIS A 512 3.01 3.17 0.23
N ASN A 513 2.16 2.72 -0.69
CA ASN A 513 1.59 3.50 -1.78
C ASN A 513 0.25 4.10 -1.39
N THR A 514 -0.16 5.15 -2.10
CA THR A 514 -1.49 5.78 -2.05
C THR A 514 -2.59 4.74 -2.33
N MET A 515 -3.67 4.80 -1.54
CA MET A 515 -4.80 3.86 -1.59
C MET A 515 -5.30 3.60 -3.01
N ARG A 516 -5.64 2.33 -3.30
CA ARG A 516 -6.21 1.95 -4.59
C ARG A 516 -7.62 2.50 -4.77
N THR A 517 -7.92 2.92 -5.99
CA THR A 517 -9.29 3.30 -6.43
C THR A 517 -10.08 2.07 -6.93
N TYR A 518 -9.39 1.01 -7.39
CA TYR A 518 -9.99 -0.19 -8.00
C TYR A 518 -9.19 -1.48 -7.70
N HIS A 519 -9.86 -2.62 -7.45
CA HIS A 519 -9.25 -3.96 -7.55
C HIS A 519 -10.02 -4.87 -8.52
N PHE A 520 -9.38 -5.95 -8.94
CA PHE A 520 -10.04 -7.14 -9.45
C PHE A 520 -10.44 -8.05 -8.28
N ALA A 521 -11.72 -8.37 -8.15
CA ALA A 521 -12.16 -9.38 -7.19
C ALA A 521 -11.51 -10.73 -7.51
N ALA A 522 -10.80 -11.30 -6.52
CA ALA A 522 -10.01 -12.51 -6.65
C ALA A 522 -10.80 -13.62 -7.38
N SER A 523 -10.26 -14.09 -8.50
CA SER A 523 -10.76 -15.18 -9.35
C SER A 523 -11.86 -14.85 -10.37
N ALA A 524 -12.54 -13.70 -10.30
CA ALA A 524 -13.74 -13.44 -11.12
C ALA A 524 -13.55 -12.47 -12.30
N GLY A 525 -12.41 -11.77 -12.41
CA GLY A 525 -12.16 -10.80 -13.48
C GLY A 525 -13.06 -9.55 -13.46
N ILE A 526 -13.83 -9.35 -12.38
CA ILE A 526 -14.71 -8.19 -12.18
C ILE A 526 -13.92 -7.08 -11.48
N GLN A 527 -13.87 -5.90 -12.09
CA GLN A 527 -13.26 -4.71 -11.51
C GLN A 527 -14.27 -4.03 -10.58
N VAL A 528 -13.88 -3.86 -9.31
CA VAL A 528 -14.73 -3.27 -8.25
C VAL A 528 -14.03 -2.05 -7.67
N THR A 529 -14.81 -1.04 -7.31
CA THR A 529 -14.34 0.16 -6.62
C THR A 529 -14.05 -0.16 -5.16
N LEU A 530 -12.82 0.09 -4.73
CA LEU A 530 -12.32 -0.20 -3.38
C LEU A 530 -11.50 0.99 -2.87
N GLY A 531 -10.97 0.88 -1.64
CA GLY A 531 -10.23 1.94 -0.97
C GLY A 531 -11.08 3.16 -0.64
N LEU A 532 -10.47 4.36 -0.69
CA LEU A 532 -11.13 5.61 -0.26
C LEU A 532 -12.42 5.95 -1.02
N PRO A 533 -12.49 5.86 -2.36
CA PRO A 533 -13.74 6.17 -3.07
C PRO A 533 -14.90 5.31 -2.58
N ARG A 534 -14.63 4.04 -2.25
CA ARG A 534 -15.64 3.14 -1.71
C ARG A 534 -16.04 3.53 -0.28
N MET A 535 -15.07 3.92 0.55
CA MET A 535 -15.34 4.45 1.89
C MET A 535 -16.20 5.71 1.87
N LEU A 536 -15.92 6.63 0.94
CA LEU A 536 -16.73 7.83 0.73
C LEU A 536 -18.15 7.45 0.27
N GLU A 537 -18.31 6.51 -0.65
CA GLU A 537 -19.64 6.03 -1.07
C GLU A 537 -20.47 5.49 0.11
N ILE A 538 -19.83 4.71 1.00
CA ILE A 538 -20.46 4.12 2.18
C ILE A 538 -20.90 5.21 3.15
N PHE A 539 -19.99 6.11 3.55
CA PHE A 539 -20.25 7.11 4.59
C PHE A 539 -21.07 8.33 4.11
N ASP A 540 -21.02 8.65 2.82
CA ASP A 540 -21.95 9.62 2.21
C ASP A 540 -23.34 9.02 1.95
N ALA A 541 -23.55 7.74 2.26
CA ALA A 541 -24.78 7.02 2.00
C ALA A 541 -25.28 7.27 0.56
N ARG A 542 -24.42 6.99 -0.43
CA ARG A 542 -24.82 7.12 -1.85
C ARG A 542 -25.85 6.05 -2.21
N LYS A 543 -26.95 6.47 -2.81
CA LYS A 543 -28.01 5.57 -3.30
C LYS A 543 -27.53 4.63 -4.42
N ASP A 544 -26.74 5.18 -5.33
CA ASP A 544 -26.21 4.45 -6.49
C ASP A 544 -24.69 4.35 -6.36
N PRO A 545 -24.14 3.21 -5.90
CA PRO A 545 -22.69 3.00 -5.88
C PRO A 545 -22.14 2.89 -7.31
N LYS A 546 -20.86 3.25 -7.55
CA LYS A 546 -20.28 3.24 -8.90
C LYS A 546 -20.20 1.83 -9.51
N THR A 547 -19.85 0.84 -8.69
CA THR A 547 -19.70 -0.56 -9.11
C THR A 547 -20.51 -1.47 -8.18
N PRO A 548 -21.85 -1.51 -8.35
CA PRO A 548 -22.68 -2.42 -7.57
C PRO A 548 -22.29 -3.87 -7.88
N THR A 549 -22.21 -4.71 -6.87
CA THR A 549 -21.91 -6.14 -6.99
C THR A 549 -22.78 -6.95 -6.04
N MET A 550 -23.01 -8.21 -6.39
CA MET A 550 -23.66 -9.18 -5.51
C MET A 550 -22.87 -10.47 -5.44
N LYS A 551 -22.98 -11.11 -4.28
CA LYS A 551 -22.50 -12.47 -4.04
C LYS A 551 -23.74 -13.33 -3.76
N VAL A 552 -24.11 -14.14 -4.74
CA VAL A 552 -25.31 -14.96 -4.73
C VAL A 552 -24.93 -16.38 -4.36
N PHE A 553 -25.43 -16.82 -3.20
CA PHE A 553 -25.24 -18.18 -2.71
C PHE A 553 -26.36 -19.07 -3.23
N ILE A 554 -26.04 -20.35 -3.41
CA ILE A 554 -26.95 -21.35 -3.97
C ILE A 554 -27.29 -22.35 -2.88
N LEU A 555 -28.55 -22.81 -2.86
CA LEU A 555 -29.02 -23.78 -1.89
C LEU A 555 -28.24 -25.10 -2.02
N PRO A 556 -27.97 -25.81 -0.91
CA PRO A 556 -27.27 -27.10 -0.94
C PRO A 556 -27.94 -28.16 -1.83
N SER A 557 -29.25 -28.04 -2.09
CA SER A 557 -30.00 -28.91 -2.99
C SER A 557 -29.65 -28.76 -4.47
N HIS A 558 -29.04 -27.64 -4.88
CA HIS A 558 -28.76 -27.29 -6.28
C HIS A 558 -27.26 -27.08 -6.52
N GLN A 559 -26.43 -28.09 -6.16
CA GLN A 559 -24.96 -28.05 -6.29
C GLN A 559 -24.45 -28.56 -7.65
N ASN A 560 -25.34 -28.87 -8.59
CA ASN A 560 -24.95 -29.34 -9.92
C ASN A 560 -24.51 -28.17 -10.81
N LEU A 561 -23.34 -28.28 -11.44
CA LEU A 561 -22.73 -27.18 -12.20
C LEU A 561 -23.61 -26.68 -13.35
N ASP A 562 -24.37 -27.58 -13.99
CA ASP A 562 -25.24 -27.21 -15.11
C ASP A 562 -26.49 -26.44 -14.64
N GLU A 563 -27.02 -26.77 -13.46
CA GLU A 563 -28.12 -26.01 -12.85
C GLU A 563 -27.65 -24.62 -12.41
N ILE A 564 -26.46 -24.54 -11.82
CA ILE A 564 -25.84 -23.28 -11.38
C ILE A 564 -25.61 -22.34 -12.58
N LYS A 565 -25.16 -22.87 -13.71
CA LYS A 565 -25.01 -22.09 -14.95
C LYS A 565 -26.35 -21.57 -15.46
N ARG A 566 -27.41 -22.38 -15.43
CA ARG A 566 -28.76 -21.94 -15.80
C ARG A 566 -29.28 -20.83 -14.87
N ILE A 567 -29.04 -20.94 -13.57
CA ILE A 567 -29.37 -19.89 -12.59
C ILE A 567 -28.59 -18.60 -12.92
N ALA A 568 -27.28 -18.71 -13.18
CA ALA A 568 -26.44 -17.56 -13.56
C ALA A 568 -26.91 -16.88 -14.86
N GLU A 569 -27.32 -17.65 -15.87
CA GLU A 569 -27.88 -17.13 -17.12
C GLU A 569 -29.23 -16.43 -16.94
N ASN A 570 -30.07 -16.92 -16.03
CA ASN A 570 -31.33 -16.26 -15.68
C ASN A 570 -31.13 -14.95 -14.90
N ILE A 571 -30.02 -14.83 -14.16
CA ILE A 571 -29.66 -13.59 -13.44
C ILE A 571 -29.16 -12.52 -14.42
N LYS A 572 -28.34 -12.90 -15.40
CA LYS A 572 -27.68 -11.96 -16.33
C LYS A 572 -28.67 -11.16 -17.17
N ASP A 573 -28.52 -9.83 -17.19
CA ASP A 573 -29.22 -8.92 -18.09
C ASP A 573 -28.77 -9.17 -19.53
N VAL A 574 -29.65 -9.73 -20.36
CA VAL A 574 -29.41 -9.90 -21.79
C VAL A 574 -30.09 -8.75 -22.53
N ARG A 575 -29.28 -7.91 -23.17
CA ARG A 575 -29.74 -6.81 -24.01
C ARG A 575 -29.73 -7.21 -25.48
N ALA A 576 -30.48 -6.48 -26.30
CA ALA A 576 -30.56 -6.75 -27.73
C ALA A 576 -29.18 -6.74 -28.42
N LYS A 577 -28.23 -5.91 -27.95
CA LYS A 577 -26.85 -5.89 -28.45
C LYS A 577 -26.08 -7.21 -28.25
N ASP A 578 -26.37 -7.96 -27.20
CA ASP A 578 -25.61 -9.18 -26.86
C ASP A 578 -25.99 -10.36 -27.78
N ILE A 579 -27.18 -10.28 -28.38
CA ILE A 579 -27.78 -11.28 -29.28
C ILE A 579 -27.81 -10.80 -30.75
N THR A 580 -27.15 -9.69 -31.07
CA THR A 580 -27.11 -9.12 -32.43
C THR A 580 -25.68 -9.13 -32.98
N ASN A 581 -25.48 -9.74 -34.14
CA ASN A 581 -24.17 -9.84 -34.80
C ASN A 581 -23.80 -8.58 -35.60
N SER A 582 -24.77 -7.97 -36.28
CA SER A 582 -24.54 -6.75 -37.05
C SER A 582 -25.81 -5.90 -37.12
N VAL A 583 -25.62 -4.58 -37.16
CA VAL A 583 -26.70 -3.60 -37.27
C VAL A 583 -26.45 -2.73 -38.49
N MET A 584 -27.32 -2.87 -39.48
CA MET A 584 -27.32 -2.04 -40.69
C MET A 584 -28.45 -1.02 -40.62
N ILE A 585 -28.12 0.23 -40.93
CA ILE A 585 -29.12 1.30 -41.09
C ILE A 585 -29.29 1.48 -42.59
N ASP A 586 -30.50 1.26 -43.08
CA ASP A 586 -30.86 1.58 -44.45
C ASP A 586 -31.44 3.00 -44.49
N LEU A 587 -30.70 3.91 -45.12
CA LEU A 587 -31.09 5.32 -45.23
C LEU A 587 -32.18 5.55 -46.29
N THR A 588 -32.32 4.66 -47.28
CA THR A 588 -33.33 4.81 -48.35
C THR A 588 -34.69 4.32 -47.88
N GLU A 589 -34.73 3.17 -47.20
CA GLU A 589 -35.97 2.62 -46.63
C GLU A 589 -36.29 3.18 -45.23
N ALA A 590 -35.37 3.94 -44.62
CA ALA A 590 -35.42 4.38 -43.24
C ALA A 590 -35.65 3.21 -42.25
N THR A 591 -34.98 2.07 -42.50
CA THR A 591 -35.11 0.85 -41.68
C THR A 591 -33.82 0.56 -40.92
N ILE A 592 -33.96 -0.12 -39.78
CA ILE A 592 -32.83 -0.70 -39.04
C ILE A 592 -32.95 -2.21 -39.15
N ARG A 593 -31.95 -2.87 -39.76
CA ARG A 593 -31.86 -4.33 -39.85
C ARG A 593 -30.79 -4.83 -38.88
N CYS A 594 -31.20 -5.63 -37.91
CA CYS A 594 -30.33 -6.25 -36.92
C CYS A 594 -30.25 -7.76 -37.20
N LYS A 595 -29.08 -8.26 -37.59
CA LYS A 595 -28.87 -9.69 -37.80
C LYS A 595 -28.72 -10.39 -36.45
N LEU A 596 -29.63 -11.31 -36.13
CA LEU A 596 -29.66 -12.01 -34.85
C LEU A 596 -28.64 -13.16 -34.81
N ASP A 597 -28.13 -13.43 -33.61
CA ASP A 597 -27.24 -14.56 -33.33
C ASP A 597 -28.07 -15.77 -32.87
N LEU A 598 -28.44 -16.63 -33.83
CA LEU A 598 -29.30 -17.79 -33.59
C LEU A 598 -28.68 -18.83 -32.64
N GLU A 599 -27.35 -18.92 -32.56
CA GLU A 599 -26.67 -19.84 -31.65
C GLU A 599 -26.78 -19.36 -30.20
N LYS A 600 -26.50 -18.07 -29.95
CA LYS A 600 -26.69 -17.46 -28.62
C LYS A 600 -28.14 -17.39 -28.19
N MET A 601 -29.09 -17.21 -29.12
CA MET A 601 -30.51 -17.21 -28.78
C MET A 601 -31.00 -18.61 -28.36
N LYS A 602 -30.46 -19.68 -28.96
CA LYS A 602 -30.74 -21.07 -28.57
C LYS A 602 -30.19 -21.39 -27.19
N SER A 603 -28.95 -21.00 -26.89
CA SER A 603 -28.36 -21.25 -25.56
C SER A 603 -29.10 -20.50 -24.45
N LEU A 604 -29.60 -19.29 -24.74
CA LEU A 604 -30.36 -18.48 -23.79
C LEU A 604 -31.86 -18.81 -23.74
N GLU A 605 -32.35 -19.82 -24.45
CA GLU A 605 -33.78 -20.20 -24.55
C GLU A 605 -34.70 -19.02 -24.92
N ILE A 606 -34.25 -18.14 -25.83
CA ILE A 606 -35.02 -16.97 -26.26
C ILE A 606 -35.73 -17.29 -27.57
N ASP A 607 -37.06 -17.29 -27.54
CA ASP A 607 -37.89 -17.42 -28.73
C ASP A 607 -37.89 -16.09 -29.54
N PRO A 608 -37.41 -16.08 -30.80
CA PRO A 608 -37.39 -14.89 -31.64
C PRO A 608 -38.76 -14.21 -31.75
N GLN A 609 -39.85 -14.97 -31.86
CA GLN A 609 -41.18 -14.41 -32.02
C GLN A 609 -41.71 -13.73 -30.74
N LYS A 610 -41.33 -14.24 -29.56
CA LYS A 610 -41.65 -13.60 -28.27
C LYS A 610 -40.82 -12.34 -28.06
N MET A 611 -39.56 -12.33 -28.52
CA MET A 611 -38.67 -11.18 -28.42
C MET A 611 -39.21 -9.97 -29.19
N ALA A 612 -39.68 -10.15 -30.43
CA ALA A 612 -40.30 -9.06 -31.20
C ALA A 612 -41.54 -8.44 -30.53
N LYS A 613 -42.29 -9.23 -29.75
CA LYS A 613 -43.44 -8.75 -28.96
C LYS A 613 -43.05 -8.02 -27.69
N LEU A 614 -41.89 -8.34 -27.10
CA LEU A 614 -41.35 -7.72 -25.88
C LEU A 614 -40.67 -6.37 -26.19
N LEU A 615 -40.06 -6.23 -27.37
CA LEU A 615 -39.47 -4.99 -27.87
C LEU A 615 -40.53 -3.99 -28.40
N LYS A 616 -41.50 -3.62 -27.55
CA LYS A 616 -42.44 -2.53 -27.89
C LYS A 616 -41.79 -1.16 -27.66
N ILE A 617 -40.97 -0.73 -28.60
CA ILE A 617 -40.47 0.64 -28.65
C ILE A 617 -41.60 1.56 -29.15
N ARG A 618 -41.80 2.71 -28.49
CA ARG A 618 -42.86 3.66 -28.87
C ARG A 618 -42.63 4.16 -30.31
N ASN A 619 -43.70 4.21 -31.11
CA ASN A 619 -43.70 4.74 -32.49
C ASN A 619 -42.91 3.95 -33.54
N THR A 620 -42.73 2.64 -33.37
CA THR A 620 -42.03 1.76 -34.34
C THR A 620 -42.81 0.48 -34.63
N THR A 621 -42.68 -0.05 -35.85
CA THR A 621 -43.05 -1.42 -36.22
C THR A 621 -41.80 -2.30 -36.18
N VAL A 622 -41.91 -3.47 -35.53
CA VAL A 622 -40.82 -4.43 -35.36
C VAL A 622 -41.29 -5.75 -35.98
N GLU A 623 -40.58 -6.20 -37.01
CA GLU A 623 -40.88 -7.44 -37.73
C GLU A 623 -39.63 -8.31 -37.81
N ILE A 624 -39.82 -9.63 -37.87
CA ILE A 624 -38.73 -10.58 -38.09
C ILE A 624 -38.83 -11.07 -39.52
N GLN A 625 -37.77 -10.85 -40.29
CA GLN A 625 -37.62 -11.36 -41.65
C GLN A 625 -36.43 -12.31 -41.70
N GLY A 626 -36.70 -13.62 -41.70
CA GLY A 626 -35.68 -14.66 -41.61
C GLY A 626 -34.86 -14.53 -40.32
N ASP A 627 -33.55 -14.33 -40.46
CA ASP A 627 -32.60 -14.20 -39.34
C ASP A 627 -32.38 -12.75 -38.89
N SER A 628 -33.17 -11.80 -39.41
CA SER A 628 -32.99 -10.37 -39.17
C SER A 628 -34.23 -9.73 -38.54
N LEU A 629 -34.00 -8.96 -37.47
CA LEU A 629 -34.97 -8.08 -36.86
C LEU A 629 -34.99 -6.75 -37.64
N VAL A 630 -36.12 -6.42 -38.25
CA VAL A 630 -36.33 -5.20 -39.03
C VAL A 630 -37.19 -4.23 -38.22
N VAL A 631 -36.68 -3.02 -38.00
CA VAL A 631 -37.38 -1.97 -37.24
C VAL A 631 -37.59 -0.74 -38.11
N GLN A 632 -38.85 -0.32 -38.20
CA GLN A 632 -39.27 0.85 -38.97
C GLN A 632 -39.93 1.90 -38.05
N PRO A 633 -39.47 3.17 -38.07
CA PRO A 633 -40.13 4.26 -37.35
C PRO A 633 -41.38 4.75 -38.11
N LYS A 634 -42.44 5.10 -37.36
CA LYS A 634 -43.70 5.65 -37.94
C LYS A 634 -43.51 7.04 -38.57
N LYS A 635 -42.48 7.79 -38.19
CA LYS A 635 -42.08 9.06 -38.82
C LYS A 635 -40.70 8.90 -39.45
N LYS A 636 -40.58 9.24 -40.74
CA LYS A 636 -39.33 9.15 -41.51
C LYS A 636 -38.43 10.35 -41.23
N ASP A 637 -37.80 10.37 -40.05
CA ASP A 637 -36.80 11.37 -39.67
C ASP A 637 -35.43 10.70 -39.52
N ILE A 638 -34.48 11.09 -40.37
CA ILE A 638 -33.13 10.50 -40.45
C ILE A 638 -32.33 10.75 -39.16
N SER A 639 -32.54 11.88 -38.49
CA SER A 639 -31.83 12.22 -37.24
C SER A 639 -32.28 11.36 -36.05
N GLN A 640 -33.50 10.80 -36.12
CA GLN A 640 -34.07 9.95 -35.07
C GLN A 640 -33.61 8.49 -35.19
N LEU A 641 -33.16 8.04 -36.36
CA LEU A 641 -32.72 6.65 -36.60
C LEU A 641 -31.51 6.25 -35.74
N HIS A 642 -30.53 7.15 -35.54
CA HIS A 642 -29.38 6.88 -34.69
C HIS A 642 -29.75 6.75 -33.20
N ARG A 643 -30.68 7.59 -32.72
CA ARG A 643 -31.20 7.49 -31.35
C ARG A 643 -32.02 6.21 -31.17
N LEU A 644 -32.81 5.86 -32.17
CA LEU A 644 -33.62 4.64 -32.21
C LEU A 644 -32.74 3.38 -32.20
N LYS A 645 -31.65 3.35 -32.98
CA LYS A 645 -30.64 2.29 -32.97
C LYS A 645 -30.08 2.08 -31.56
N TYR A 646 -29.68 3.15 -30.89
CA TYR A 646 -29.13 3.08 -29.53
C TYR A 646 -30.17 2.55 -28.54
N THR A 647 -31.41 3.04 -28.63
CA THR A 647 -32.52 2.62 -27.76
C THR A 647 -32.86 1.14 -27.97
N LEU A 648 -32.83 0.69 -29.22
CA LEU A 648 -33.06 -0.71 -29.58
C LEU A 648 -31.96 -1.62 -29.03
N LEU A 649 -30.69 -1.25 -29.21
CA LEU A 649 -29.55 -2.05 -28.73
C LEU A 649 -29.49 -2.16 -27.20
N GLU A 650 -29.91 -1.12 -26.49
CA GLU A 650 -29.98 -1.09 -25.02
C GLU A 650 -31.30 -1.64 -24.45
N SER A 651 -32.22 -2.10 -25.32
CA SER A 651 -33.47 -2.69 -24.86
C SER A 651 -33.25 -4.04 -24.18
N HIS A 652 -33.90 -4.21 -23.02
CA HIS A 652 -33.89 -5.43 -22.21
C HIS A 652 -34.66 -6.55 -22.90
N VAL A 653 -34.09 -7.76 -22.93
CA VAL A 653 -34.69 -8.95 -23.55
C VAL A 653 -35.02 -10.01 -22.51
N LYS A 654 -34.03 -10.46 -21.73
CA LYS A 654 -34.17 -11.54 -20.73
C LYS A 654 -33.29 -11.26 -19.50
N GLY A 655 -33.64 -11.85 -18.37
CA GLY A 655 -32.90 -11.78 -17.11
C GLY A 655 -33.20 -10.55 -16.27
N ILE A 656 -32.35 -10.25 -15.28
CA ILE A 656 -32.61 -9.19 -14.32
C ILE A 656 -31.95 -7.87 -14.75
N LYS A 657 -32.78 -6.86 -15.03
CA LYS A 657 -32.33 -5.48 -15.33
C LYS A 657 -31.32 -4.98 -14.30
N GLY A 658 -30.17 -4.51 -14.79
CA GLY A 658 -29.13 -3.90 -13.98
C GLY A 658 -27.92 -4.80 -13.71
N ILE A 659 -28.01 -6.12 -14.00
CA ILE A 659 -26.92 -7.07 -13.78
C ILE A 659 -26.21 -7.38 -15.10
N SER A 660 -25.13 -6.66 -15.41
CA SER A 660 -24.46 -6.72 -16.71
C SER A 660 -23.58 -7.97 -16.91
N GLN A 661 -22.94 -8.45 -15.84
CA GLN A 661 -22.06 -9.61 -15.88
C GLN A 661 -22.29 -10.54 -14.70
N VAL A 662 -22.07 -11.82 -14.94
CA VAL A 662 -22.25 -12.89 -13.96
C VAL A 662 -21.11 -13.89 -14.14
N VAL A 663 -20.46 -14.24 -13.05
CA VAL A 663 -19.31 -15.16 -13.01
C VAL A 663 -19.56 -16.22 -11.94
N VAL A 664 -19.46 -17.49 -12.33
CA VAL A 664 -19.57 -18.63 -11.42
C VAL A 664 -18.17 -18.98 -10.92
N SER A 665 -17.95 -18.92 -9.61
CA SER A 665 -16.69 -19.28 -8.96
C SER A 665 -16.91 -20.32 -7.86
N LYS A 666 -15.86 -21.06 -7.52
CA LYS A 666 -15.86 -21.98 -6.39
C LYS A 666 -15.02 -21.39 -5.25
N GLU A 667 -15.65 -21.07 -4.14
CA GLU A 667 -15.04 -20.42 -2.98
C GLU A 667 -15.22 -21.31 -1.75
N GLU A 668 -14.15 -21.59 -1.01
CA GLU A 668 -14.14 -22.44 0.19
C GLU A 668 -14.80 -23.83 0.02
N GLY A 669 -14.87 -24.33 -1.23
CA GLY A 669 -15.47 -25.62 -1.55
C GLY A 669 -16.93 -25.55 -2.03
N GLU A 670 -17.59 -24.39 -1.96
CA GLU A 670 -18.96 -24.15 -2.43
C GLU A 670 -19.00 -23.34 -3.73
N TRP A 671 -20.03 -23.54 -4.56
CA TRP A 671 -20.25 -22.71 -5.74
C TRP A 671 -20.99 -21.43 -5.39
N VAL A 672 -20.47 -20.31 -5.89
CA VAL A 672 -21.01 -18.98 -5.66
C VAL A 672 -21.09 -18.23 -7.00
N ILE A 673 -22.13 -17.40 -7.15
CA ILE A 673 -22.31 -16.55 -8.32
C ILE A 673 -21.97 -15.12 -7.93
N ASN A 674 -20.94 -14.56 -8.56
CA ASN A 674 -20.54 -13.16 -8.41
C ASN A 674 -21.09 -12.32 -9.56
N THR A 675 -21.74 -11.20 -9.27
CA THR A 675 -22.37 -10.34 -10.28
C THR A 675 -21.78 -8.94 -10.32
N LEU A 676 -21.76 -8.34 -11.51
CA LEU A 676 -21.59 -6.90 -11.72
C LEU A 676 -22.97 -6.30 -11.99
N GLY A 677 -23.40 -5.40 -11.12
CA GLY A 677 -24.80 -4.99 -10.97
C GLY A 677 -25.47 -5.64 -9.77
N SER A 678 -26.51 -4.98 -9.26
CA SER A 678 -27.30 -5.47 -8.13
C SER A 678 -28.81 -5.34 -8.36
N ASN A 679 -29.55 -6.38 -7.93
CA ASN A 679 -31.01 -6.39 -7.87
C ASN A 679 -31.52 -7.48 -6.89
N LEU A 680 -31.26 -7.31 -5.61
CA LEU A 680 -31.53 -8.26 -4.52
C LEU A 680 -32.99 -8.74 -4.51
N LYS A 681 -33.95 -7.82 -4.69
CA LYS A 681 -35.39 -8.15 -4.68
C LYS A 681 -35.77 -9.18 -5.73
N LYS A 682 -35.21 -9.08 -6.94
CA LYS A 682 -35.52 -10.02 -8.03
C LYS A 682 -34.69 -11.30 -7.92
N VAL A 683 -33.44 -11.21 -7.45
CA VAL A 683 -32.57 -12.37 -7.26
C VAL A 683 -33.15 -13.32 -6.20
N PHE A 684 -33.76 -12.80 -5.13
CA PHE A 684 -34.42 -13.61 -4.10
C PHE A 684 -35.64 -14.39 -4.60
N ALA A 685 -36.25 -13.97 -5.72
CA ALA A 685 -37.39 -14.66 -6.30
C ALA A 685 -36.98 -15.82 -7.24
N ILE A 686 -35.68 -16.02 -7.48
CA ILE A 686 -35.17 -17.10 -8.34
C ILE A 686 -35.07 -18.40 -7.53
N GLU A 687 -35.61 -19.47 -8.09
CA GLU A 687 -35.53 -20.82 -7.52
C GLU A 687 -34.07 -21.32 -7.49
N GLY A 688 -33.64 -21.88 -6.35
CA GLY A 688 -32.27 -22.35 -6.13
C GLY A 688 -31.34 -21.32 -5.47
N VAL A 689 -31.72 -20.04 -5.40
CA VAL A 689 -30.95 -19.02 -4.67
C VAL A 689 -31.17 -19.12 -3.16
N ASP A 690 -30.08 -19.07 -2.41
CA ASP A 690 -30.10 -19.01 -0.95
C ASP A 690 -30.28 -17.55 -0.50
N TYR A 691 -31.53 -17.18 -0.20
CA TYR A 691 -31.90 -15.85 0.26
C TYR A 691 -31.32 -15.48 1.63
N ALA A 692 -30.91 -16.46 2.46
CA ALA A 692 -30.40 -16.20 3.80
C ALA A 692 -28.92 -15.77 3.80
N ARG A 693 -28.15 -16.21 2.81
CA ARG A 693 -26.71 -15.90 2.68
C ARG A 693 -26.38 -14.90 1.57
N THR A 694 -27.25 -14.77 0.56
CA THR A 694 -27.03 -13.86 -0.58
C THR A 694 -26.95 -12.41 -0.13
N THR A 695 -25.95 -11.68 -0.65
CA THR A 695 -25.62 -10.33 -0.19
C THR A 695 -25.17 -9.41 -1.32
N THR A 696 -25.21 -8.10 -1.11
CA THR A 696 -24.84 -7.08 -2.11
C THR A 696 -24.09 -5.91 -1.48
N ASN A 697 -23.19 -5.28 -2.22
CA ASN A 697 -22.51 -4.08 -1.74
C ASN A 697 -23.42 -2.81 -1.80
N ASN A 698 -24.64 -2.90 -2.33
CA ASN A 698 -25.58 -1.77 -2.35
C ASN A 698 -26.40 -1.69 -1.05
N ILE A 699 -26.09 -0.68 -0.21
CA ILE A 699 -26.66 -0.54 1.15
C ILE A 699 -28.16 -0.19 1.11
N PHE A 700 -28.59 0.68 0.18
CA PHE A 700 -30.00 1.07 0.08
C PHE A 700 -30.89 -0.06 -0.40
N GLU A 701 -30.35 -0.93 -1.26
CA GLU A 701 -31.05 -2.11 -1.71
C GLU A 701 -31.26 -3.13 -0.57
N VAL A 702 -30.26 -3.28 0.31
CA VAL A 702 -30.42 -4.08 1.54
C VAL A 702 -31.47 -3.47 2.45
N TYR A 703 -31.45 -2.14 2.63
CA TYR A 703 -32.45 -1.43 3.43
C TYR A 703 -33.88 -1.65 2.92
N ASP A 704 -34.10 -1.53 1.61
CA ASP A 704 -35.42 -1.65 1.00
C ASP A 704 -35.98 -3.09 1.06
N VAL A 705 -35.12 -4.11 1.09
CA VAL A 705 -35.53 -5.53 1.06
C VAL A 705 -35.52 -6.17 2.45
N LEU A 706 -34.47 -5.94 3.25
CA LEU A 706 -34.20 -6.61 4.52
C LEU A 706 -34.41 -5.69 5.75
N GLY A 707 -34.49 -4.37 5.55
CA GLY A 707 -34.72 -3.39 6.61
C GLY A 707 -33.47 -2.76 7.21
N ILE A 708 -33.67 -1.87 8.19
CA ILE A 708 -32.63 -0.98 8.72
C ILE A 708 -31.49 -1.70 9.45
N GLU A 709 -31.77 -2.73 10.24
CA GLU A 709 -30.72 -3.48 10.96
C GLU A 709 -29.80 -4.27 10.02
N ALA A 710 -30.37 -4.81 8.93
CA ALA A 710 -29.58 -5.46 7.89
C ALA A 710 -28.69 -4.45 7.16
N ALA A 711 -29.21 -3.23 6.92
CA ALA A 711 -28.44 -2.15 6.32
C ALA A 711 -27.32 -1.64 7.26
N ARG A 712 -27.59 -1.51 8.56
CA ARG A 712 -26.62 -1.17 9.60
C ARG A 712 -25.48 -2.19 9.65
N GLU A 713 -25.81 -3.48 9.69
CA GLU A 713 -24.81 -4.55 9.65
C GLU A 713 -24.03 -4.56 8.33
N MET A 714 -24.70 -4.27 7.20
CA MET A 714 -24.04 -4.14 5.91
C MET A 714 -23.04 -2.98 5.87
N LEU A 715 -23.39 -1.81 6.42
CA LEU A 715 -22.47 -0.67 6.57
C LEU A 715 -21.19 -1.09 7.32
N VAL A 716 -21.36 -1.81 8.44
CA VAL A 716 -20.24 -2.29 9.25
C VAL A 716 -19.35 -3.26 8.46
N ARG A 717 -19.96 -4.26 7.82
CA ARG A 717 -19.22 -5.27 7.05
C ARG A 717 -18.48 -4.66 5.86
N GLN A 718 -19.12 -3.75 5.13
CA GLN A 718 -18.52 -3.10 3.96
C GLN A 718 -17.36 -2.18 4.35
N ALA A 719 -17.54 -1.37 5.39
CA ALA A 719 -16.48 -0.50 5.88
C ALA A 719 -15.29 -1.32 6.41
N ALA A 720 -15.56 -2.37 7.20
CA ALA A 720 -14.51 -3.24 7.72
C ALA A 720 -13.77 -3.99 6.60
N PHE A 721 -14.51 -4.56 5.63
CA PHE A 721 -13.92 -5.22 4.47
C PHE A 721 -13.06 -4.28 3.64
N THR A 722 -13.55 -3.07 3.37
CA THR A 722 -12.81 -2.07 2.58
C THR A 722 -11.53 -1.63 3.29
N MET A 723 -11.52 -1.56 4.62
CA MET A 723 -10.30 -1.24 5.38
C MET A 723 -9.31 -2.41 5.43
N ASP A 724 -9.79 -3.65 5.65
CA ASP A 724 -8.93 -4.84 5.76
C ASP A 724 -8.27 -5.21 4.42
N GLU A 725 -8.98 -5.05 3.29
CA GLU A 725 -8.38 -5.22 1.96
C GLU A 725 -7.24 -4.24 1.68
N GLN A 726 -7.23 -3.07 2.33
CA GLN A 726 -6.18 -2.07 2.22
C GLN A 726 -5.11 -2.22 3.32
N GLY A 727 -5.16 -3.29 4.12
CA GLY A 727 -4.21 -3.54 5.20
C GLY A 727 -4.28 -2.54 6.37
N LEU A 728 -5.35 -1.74 6.45
CA LEU A 728 -5.59 -0.78 7.51
C LEU A 728 -6.38 -1.45 8.63
N VAL A 729 -5.74 -1.62 9.79
CA VAL A 729 -6.40 -2.21 10.97
C VAL A 729 -7.06 -1.11 11.78
N VAL A 730 -8.39 -1.00 11.65
CA VAL A 730 -9.23 -0.14 12.50
C VAL A 730 -10.05 -1.01 13.43
N ASP A 731 -10.16 -0.59 14.68
CA ASP A 731 -11.02 -1.29 15.64
C ASP A 731 -12.50 -1.16 15.23
N ILE A 732 -13.18 -2.31 15.16
CA ILE A 732 -14.58 -2.39 14.71
C ILE A 732 -15.53 -1.50 15.53
N ARG A 733 -15.19 -1.16 16.78
CA ARG A 733 -16.00 -0.29 17.64
C ARG A 733 -16.22 1.10 17.04
N TYR A 734 -15.24 1.63 16.32
CA TYR A 734 -15.39 2.93 15.63
C TYR A 734 -16.38 2.83 14.48
N ILE A 735 -16.31 1.73 13.71
CA ILE A 735 -17.21 1.47 12.59
C ILE A 735 -18.65 1.24 13.10
N LEU A 736 -18.80 0.50 14.20
CA LEU A 736 -20.08 0.27 14.87
C LEU A 736 -20.74 1.58 15.29
N LEU A 737 -19.99 2.44 16.00
CA LEU A 737 -20.50 3.74 16.43
C LEU A 737 -21.02 4.58 15.25
N LEU A 738 -20.30 4.56 14.13
CA LEU A 738 -20.70 5.28 12.92
C LEU A 738 -21.93 4.71 12.26
N ALA A 739 -21.97 3.38 12.05
CA ALA A 739 -23.13 2.72 11.46
C ALA A 739 -24.39 2.92 12.31
N ASP A 740 -24.26 2.83 13.64
CA ASP A 740 -25.36 3.05 14.57
C ASP A 740 -25.85 4.51 14.49
N THR A 741 -24.95 5.49 14.38
CA THR A 741 -25.29 6.90 14.20
C THR A 741 -26.00 7.15 12.87
N MET A 742 -25.54 6.53 11.78
CA MET A 742 -26.14 6.66 10.44
C MET A 742 -27.54 6.05 10.34
N CYS A 743 -27.88 5.09 11.20
CA CYS A 743 -29.14 4.34 11.17
C CYS A 743 -30.10 4.68 12.33
N ALA A 744 -29.72 5.58 13.25
CA ALA A 744 -30.41 5.81 14.51
C ALA A 744 -31.91 6.18 14.36
N ASP A 745 -32.28 6.92 13.33
CA ASP A 745 -33.65 7.41 13.11
C ASP A 745 -34.54 6.47 12.28
N GLY A 746 -34.09 5.22 12.06
CA GLY A 746 -34.83 4.23 11.26
C GLY A 746 -34.64 4.37 9.75
N GLY A 747 -33.82 5.30 9.29
CA GLY A 747 -33.39 5.45 7.89
C GLY A 747 -31.88 5.70 7.81
N ILE A 748 -31.28 5.44 6.64
CA ILE A 748 -29.84 5.66 6.43
C ILE A 748 -29.59 7.14 6.12
N LYS A 749 -28.78 7.79 6.96
CA LYS A 749 -28.36 9.19 6.77
C LYS A 749 -26.87 9.26 6.42
N ALA A 750 -26.53 10.15 5.50
CA ALA A 750 -25.15 10.52 5.21
C ALA A 750 -24.52 11.26 6.40
N ILE A 751 -23.21 11.15 6.59
CA ILE A 751 -22.51 11.84 7.68
C ILE A 751 -22.42 13.36 7.43
N GLY A 752 -22.27 13.75 6.16
CA GLY A 752 -22.08 15.13 5.75
C GLY A 752 -23.33 16.03 5.84
N ARG A 753 -23.25 17.17 5.16
CA ARG A 753 -24.21 18.29 5.22
C ARG A 753 -25.68 17.96 4.90
N TYR A 754 -25.94 16.87 4.18
CA TYR A 754 -27.31 16.48 3.80
C TYR A 754 -27.93 15.44 4.73
N GLY A 755 -27.19 14.93 5.72
CA GLY A 755 -27.69 13.99 6.72
C GLY A 755 -27.39 14.47 8.13
N ILE A 756 -26.60 13.71 8.87
CA ILE A 756 -26.35 13.88 10.31
C ILE A 756 -25.89 15.31 10.63
N SER A 757 -24.88 15.83 9.93
CA SER A 757 -24.32 17.14 10.25
C SER A 757 -25.27 18.31 9.95
N GLY A 758 -26.12 18.19 8.94
CA GLY A 758 -27.07 19.24 8.55
C GLY A 758 -28.39 19.23 9.33
N GLN A 759 -28.71 18.10 9.99
CA GLN A 759 -29.95 17.92 10.74
C GLN A 759 -29.82 18.15 12.24
N LYS A 760 -28.62 18.49 12.72
CA LYS A 760 -28.37 18.77 14.14
C LYS A 760 -29.34 19.82 14.69
N ALA A 761 -29.79 19.60 15.92
CA ALA A 761 -30.76 20.47 16.58
C ALA A 761 -30.26 21.93 16.71
N SER A 762 -29.00 22.12 17.08
CA SER A 762 -28.40 23.45 17.30
C SER A 762 -28.17 24.22 15.98
N PRO A 763 -28.72 25.44 15.84
CA PRO A 763 -28.34 26.36 14.76
C PRO A 763 -26.85 26.72 14.76
N PHE A 764 -26.22 26.86 15.93
CA PHE A 764 -24.79 27.17 16.06
C PHE A 764 -23.93 26.04 15.51
N VAL A 765 -24.25 24.79 15.84
CA VAL A 765 -23.50 23.64 15.33
C VAL A 765 -23.63 23.55 13.81
N ARG A 766 -24.85 23.66 13.26
CA ARG A 766 -25.05 23.67 11.79
C ARG A 766 -24.26 24.79 11.10
N ALA A 767 -24.29 25.99 11.66
CA ALA A 767 -23.63 27.17 11.10
C ALA A 767 -22.09 27.12 11.20
N SER A 768 -21.54 26.45 12.22
CA SER A 768 -20.10 26.22 12.39
C SER A 768 -19.52 25.22 11.39
N PHE A 769 -20.36 24.34 10.85
CA PHE A 769 -19.94 23.28 9.93
C PHE A 769 -19.78 23.82 8.50
N GLU A 770 -20.87 24.30 7.88
CA GLU A 770 -20.88 24.93 6.54
C GLU A 770 -22.10 25.87 6.39
N GLU A 771 -22.20 26.63 5.29
CA GLU A 771 -23.37 27.47 4.94
C GLU A 771 -23.89 28.41 6.06
N THR A 772 -22.99 28.99 6.86
CA THR A 772 -23.27 29.77 8.09
C THR A 772 -24.43 30.77 7.93
N LYS A 773 -24.38 31.62 6.88
CA LYS A 773 -25.42 32.63 6.62
C LYS A 773 -26.81 32.01 6.43
N LYS A 774 -26.89 30.90 5.70
CA LYS A 774 -28.16 30.23 5.37
C LYS A 774 -28.78 29.61 6.61
N HIS A 775 -27.98 28.92 7.44
CA HIS A 775 -28.47 28.32 8.68
C HIS A 775 -28.98 29.36 9.67
N PHE A 776 -28.23 30.44 9.91
CA PHE A 776 -28.70 31.51 10.80
C PHE A 776 -29.92 32.24 10.25
N THR A 777 -29.98 32.50 8.94
CA THR A 777 -31.16 33.14 8.33
C THR A 777 -32.39 32.26 8.46
N ALA A 778 -32.27 30.96 8.17
CA ALA A 778 -33.38 30.01 8.29
C ALA A 778 -33.84 29.84 9.74
N ALA A 779 -32.89 29.75 10.69
CA ALA A 779 -33.18 29.67 12.11
C ALA A 779 -33.89 30.93 12.62
N ALA A 780 -33.44 32.12 12.18
CA ALA A 780 -34.06 33.40 12.53
C ALA A 780 -35.49 33.52 11.99
N ILE A 781 -35.73 33.14 10.72
CA ILE A 781 -37.08 33.15 10.11
C ILE A 781 -38.02 32.21 10.88
N LYS A 782 -37.54 31.04 11.32
CA LYS A 782 -38.34 30.06 12.05
C LYS A 782 -38.48 30.36 13.55
N GLY A 783 -37.71 31.31 14.09
CA GLY A 783 -37.63 31.55 15.52
C GLY A 783 -37.03 30.37 16.31
N GLU A 784 -36.11 29.62 15.70
CA GLU A 784 -35.43 28.50 16.36
C GLU A 784 -34.60 29.01 17.56
N ARG A 785 -34.63 28.27 18.68
CA ARG A 785 -33.85 28.57 19.89
C ARG A 785 -32.79 27.50 20.08
N ASP A 786 -31.61 27.92 20.56
CA ASP A 786 -30.51 27.02 20.86
C ASP A 786 -30.41 26.78 22.39
N PRO A 787 -30.48 25.52 22.87
CA PRO A 787 -30.39 25.20 24.28
C PRO A 787 -28.94 25.17 24.84
N LEU A 788 -27.91 25.34 24.01
CA LEU A 788 -26.50 25.26 24.40
C LEU A 788 -26.12 23.93 25.08
N ALA A 789 -26.66 22.83 24.57
CA ALA A 789 -26.50 21.50 25.18
C ALA A 789 -25.25 20.75 24.70
N GLY A 790 -24.71 21.09 23.53
CA GLY A 790 -23.60 20.39 22.89
C GLY A 790 -22.26 21.11 22.98
N THR A 791 -21.21 20.42 22.54
CA THR A 791 -19.83 20.90 22.72
C THR A 791 -19.50 22.17 21.92
N VAL A 792 -19.91 22.24 20.65
CA VAL A 792 -19.46 23.29 19.73
C VAL A 792 -20.08 24.64 20.09
N GLU A 793 -21.38 24.64 20.36
CA GLU A 793 -22.10 25.85 20.72
C GLU A 793 -21.59 26.43 22.04
N ASN A 794 -21.27 25.59 23.04
CA ASN A 794 -20.65 26.03 24.29
C ASN A 794 -19.28 26.67 24.05
N ILE A 795 -18.43 26.06 23.21
CA ILE A 795 -17.12 26.65 22.86
C ILE A 795 -17.29 27.99 22.14
N MET A 796 -18.22 28.08 21.19
CA MET A 796 -18.45 29.31 20.41
C MET A 796 -18.89 30.49 21.29
N VAL A 797 -19.68 30.23 22.34
CA VAL A 797 -20.13 31.27 23.29
C VAL A 797 -19.22 31.39 24.52
N ASN A 798 -18.05 30.74 24.50
CA ASN A 798 -17.06 30.75 25.57
C ASN A 798 -17.58 30.21 26.93
N GLN A 799 -18.41 29.16 26.88
CA GLN A 799 -18.84 28.37 28.02
C GLN A 799 -18.05 27.05 28.12
N VAL A 800 -18.04 26.45 29.31
CA VAL A 800 -17.40 25.16 29.53
C VAL A 800 -18.22 24.08 28.83
N ALA A 801 -17.62 23.37 27.87
CA ALA A 801 -18.29 22.27 27.19
C ALA A 801 -18.71 21.19 28.20
N PRO A 802 -19.90 20.58 28.05
CA PRO A 802 -20.44 19.60 29.00
C PRO A 802 -19.79 18.21 28.90
N ILE A 803 -18.54 18.13 28.44
CA ILE A 803 -17.75 16.91 28.27
C ILE A 803 -16.48 16.98 29.13
N GLY A 804 -15.85 15.82 29.38
CA GLY A 804 -14.61 15.76 30.16
C GLY A 804 -14.79 16.29 31.59
N THR A 805 -13.98 17.29 31.98
CA THR A 805 -14.06 17.91 33.31
C THR A 805 -15.32 18.76 33.49
N GLY A 806 -15.93 19.26 32.41
CA GLY A 806 -17.16 20.05 32.44
C GLY A 806 -18.42 19.23 32.74
N ALA A 807 -18.33 17.89 32.67
CA ALA A 807 -19.41 16.98 33.00
C ALA A 807 -19.69 16.88 34.51
N TYR A 808 -18.71 17.25 35.35
CA TYR A 808 -18.77 17.07 36.79
C TYR A 808 -18.95 18.40 37.52
N GLN A 809 -19.75 18.39 38.59
CA GLN A 809 -19.86 19.50 39.53
C GLN A 809 -19.14 19.14 40.83
N LEU A 810 -18.31 20.03 41.34
CA LEU A 810 -17.64 19.85 42.61
C LEU A 810 -18.58 20.22 43.75
N VAL A 811 -18.66 19.33 44.75
CA VAL A 811 -19.41 19.57 45.99
C VAL A 811 -18.42 19.47 47.14
N GLY A 812 -18.29 20.56 47.91
CA GLY A 812 -17.44 20.62 49.08
C GLY A 812 -18.23 21.05 50.31
N ARG A 813 -17.93 20.46 51.48
CA ARG A 813 -18.37 21.02 52.76
C ARG A 813 -17.45 22.17 53.12
N LEU A 814 -18.01 23.37 53.18
CA LEU A 814 -17.32 24.50 53.80
C LEU A 814 -17.27 24.23 55.32
N PRO A 815 -16.10 24.32 55.97
CA PRO A 815 -16.03 24.21 57.42
C PRO A 815 -16.86 25.32 58.05
N GLU A 816 -17.61 24.99 59.09
CA GLU A 816 -18.35 25.99 59.87
C GLU A 816 -17.38 27.07 60.37
N LYS A 817 -17.78 28.35 60.24
CA LYS A 817 -16.97 29.49 60.68
C LYS A 817 -16.64 29.33 62.17
N GLY A 818 -15.39 28.98 62.49
CA GLY A 818 -14.90 28.93 63.87
C GLY A 818 -13.82 27.90 64.18
N ILE A 819 -13.53 26.95 63.28
CA ILE A 819 -12.49 25.93 63.54
C ILE A 819 -11.14 26.40 62.96
N PRO A 820 -10.10 26.59 63.80
CA PRO A 820 -8.76 26.96 63.31
C PRO A 820 -8.18 25.86 62.43
N VAL A 821 -7.51 26.28 61.34
CA VAL A 821 -7.01 25.47 60.21
C VAL A 821 -6.01 24.36 60.59
N LYS A 822 -5.69 24.16 61.87
CA LYS A 822 -4.71 23.16 62.31
C LYS A 822 -5.25 21.73 62.44
N ASP A 823 -6.57 21.53 62.58
CA ASP A 823 -7.14 20.19 62.82
C ASP A 823 -7.88 19.58 61.61
N ALA A 824 -7.85 20.23 60.44
CA ALA A 824 -8.49 19.74 59.22
C ALA A 824 -7.55 18.85 58.37
N LYS A 825 -6.85 17.91 59.00
CA LYS A 825 -6.06 16.87 58.34
C LYS A 825 -6.39 15.49 58.91
N GLU A 826 -7.67 15.13 58.92
CA GLU A 826 -8.13 13.74 58.87
C GLU A 826 -9.30 13.62 57.90
#